data_AF-A0A949IQQ3-F1
#
_entry.id   AF-A0A949IQQ3-F1
#
_cell.length_a   1.000
_cell.length_b   1.000
_cell.length_c   1.000
_cell.angle_alpha   90.00
_cell.angle_beta   90.00
_cell.angle_gamma   90.00
#
_symmetry.space_group_name_H-M   'P 1'
#
loop_
_entity.id
_entity.type
_entity.pdbx_description
1 polymer ?
#
loop_
_entity_poly.entity_id
_entity_poly.type
_entity_poly.pdbx_seq_one_letter_code
_entity_poly.pdbx_strand_id
1 'polypeptide(L)'
;MSNTWFVDLVNGVDTNTGASFAQRVKTLSKAATLAAAGDTVKVMGNAPTTSGTATWTNGSSLVTLSAALTKLIYADGAWTAGSANVTATANTTSPTPKQGTNAAKLATNPSFTTGLVGYFPTGSVFNLSTYQQLSFWIYSTVALASGALSMKLCSDTAGATAVNTLAINQAINANQWTNITLNNAAALGSSIQSVALYANSTLASTSVLVDNVNACVAKSAAGCLTLGTLISPDNVSWYHVQSINGTSVYIDGQQSTGPAAAGKYQGATASGLTFRMLQPTQVTTGNASTVYAQTFALNGTAALPVTISGGWDTTAMTTQSGWTTIDASDWVSSGVNLTGTTGYVTVDHFNFTRCAAPLGLVATAKGYAVSNGSLAGSGSFSAMPQHGMSITGENFLNASGTTAMVNIPLTANYQADGVAWSVVNSNFFGCTVDGIDVPKDIASPGVTITGCNASGNGGSGFNIQSPLAKFFNNTANNNASPGFNFANALDIVGYNLTARGNGTAQVQLNNATVEIFGLDTNTPGGSALPQISVVSGAMGQATVYNWTQYTGASPAAVLTSLGDPATGETAGNFVASQREGAVAANNSIYSDFGKITTTGVVGETGAGIGWNLAPNANAFAGSPLRLNVGKVACPANTTTYITYWAKASAASGISGQLKVAGGRYPGVGSAGTDVVAAVSGTAWTQYTLSFTPTENCVVDVFFEVWGSASATMTVSGPVVISQ
;
A
#
# COMPACT_ATOMS: atom_id res chain seq x y z
N MET A 1 5.08 14.44 37.12
CA MET A 1 6.29 13.83 36.55
C MET A 1 5.85 12.57 35.85
N SER A 2 6.27 12.34 34.60
CA SER A 2 5.99 11.09 33.89
C SER A 2 6.90 9.99 34.44
N ASN A 3 6.33 8.85 34.82
CA ASN A 3 7.09 7.69 35.26
C ASN A 3 7.40 6.77 34.08
N THR A 4 8.44 5.95 34.25
CA THR A 4 8.85 4.93 33.28
C THR A 4 8.64 3.54 33.86
N TRP A 5 7.99 2.67 33.10
CA TRP A 5 7.75 1.27 33.46
C TRP A 5 8.46 0.33 32.49
N PHE A 6 8.95 -0.80 32.98
CA PHE A 6 9.79 -1.72 32.21
C PHE A 6 9.10 -3.06 31.99
N VAL A 7 9.01 -3.49 30.72
CA VAL A 7 8.39 -4.74 30.28
C VAL A 7 9.37 -5.58 29.48
N ASP A 8 9.47 -6.86 29.82
CA ASP A 8 10.20 -7.89 29.08
C ASP A 8 9.25 -9.06 28.81
N LEU A 9 8.77 -9.15 27.57
CA LEU A 9 7.76 -10.11 27.14
C LEU A 9 8.24 -11.57 27.24
N VAL A 10 9.55 -11.78 27.36
CA VAL A 10 10.17 -13.11 27.37
C VAL A 10 10.50 -13.53 28.81
N ASN A 11 11.33 -12.74 29.50
CA ASN A 11 11.91 -13.10 30.80
C ASN A 11 11.38 -12.25 31.97
N GLY A 12 10.46 -11.32 31.73
CA GLY A 12 9.81 -10.55 32.79
C GLY A 12 8.96 -11.42 33.72
N VAL A 13 8.59 -10.88 34.89
CA VAL A 13 7.75 -11.56 35.88
C VAL A 13 6.68 -10.61 36.41
N ASP A 14 5.40 -10.99 36.31
CA ASP A 14 4.27 -10.11 36.66
C ASP A 14 4.05 -9.90 38.16
N THR A 15 4.84 -10.57 39.01
CA THR A 15 4.92 -10.27 40.44
C THR A 15 5.84 -9.08 40.75
N ASN A 16 6.63 -8.61 39.79
CA ASN A 16 7.53 -7.47 39.97
C ASN A 16 6.77 -6.13 39.93
N THR A 17 7.44 -5.06 40.36
CA THR A 17 6.86 -3.72 40.46
C THR A 17 6.91 -2.91 39.16
N GLY A 18 7.68 -3.33 38.15
CA GLY A 18 7.84 -2.62 36.87
C GLY A 18 8.65 -1.34 36.93
N ALA A 19 9.09 -0.87 38.11
CA ALA A 19 9.67 0.46 38.31
C ALA A 19 11.15 0.58 37.91
N SER A 20 11.82 -0.53 37.57
CA SER A 20 13.21 -0.55 37.13
C SER A 20 13.48 -1.74 36.21
N PHE A 21 14.60 -1.73 35.50
CA PHE A 21 15.05 -2.86 34.68
C PHE A 21 15.11 -4.20 35.46
N ALA A 22 15.59 -4.16 36.71
CA ALA A 22 15.67 -5.36 37.57
C ALA A 22 14.29 -5.87 38.01
N GLN A 23 13.29 -4.98 38.07
CA GLN A 23 11.93 -5.26 38.49
C GLN A 23 10.94 -5.23 37.31
N ARG A 24 11.42 -5.50 36.08
CA ARG A 24 10.55 -5.50 34.89
C ARG A 24 9.45 -6.56 34.96
N VAL A 25 8.27 -6.21 34.46
CA VAL A 25 7.10 -7.11 34.39
C VAL A 25 7.07 -7.86 33.06
N LYS A 26 6.23 -8.90 32.96
CA LYS A 26 6.12 -9.73 31.75
C LYS A 26 5.11 -9.20 30.75
N THR A 27 3.96 -8.71 31.22
CA THR A 27 2.83 -8.39 30.36
C THR A 27 2.51 -6.90 30.32
N LEU A 28 1.97 -6.45 29.18
CA LEU A 28 1.37 -5.12 29.07
C LEU A 28 0.17 -4.96 30.01
N SER A 29 -0.57 -6.05 30.26
CA SER A 29 -1.70 -6.05 31.19
C SER A 29 -1.23 -5.67 32.59
N LYS A 30 -0.12 -6.25 33.06
CA LYS A 30 0.44 -5.90 34.36
C LYS A 30 0.95 -4.46 34.38
N ALA A 31 1.68 -4.02 33.35
CA ALA A 31 2.14 -2.64 33.25
C ALA A 31 0.99 -1.61 33.30
N ALA A 32 -0.14 -1.90 32.65
CA ALA A 32 -1.34 -1.06 32.68
C ALA A 32 -1.91 -0.87 34.09
N THR A 33 -1.76 -1.85 35.00
CA THR A 33 -2.22 -1.72 36.39
C THR A 33 -1.30 -0.86 37.27
N LEU A 34 -0.08 -0.59 36.79
CA LEU A 34 0.96 0.14 37.53
C LEU A 34 1.09 1.58 37.04
N ALA A 35 0.96 1.78 35.73
CA ALA A 35 1.08 3.07 35.08
C ALA A 35 -0.12 3.99 35.31
N ALA A 36 0.12 5.29 35.14
CA ALA A 36 -0.89 6.34 35.13
C ALA A 36 -0.85 7.14 33.82
N ALA A 37 -1.83 8.03 33.62
CA ALA A 37 -1.86 8.92 32.46
C ALA A 37 -0.58 9.76 32.37
N GLY A 38 0.03 9.82 31.19
CA GLY A 38 1.29 10.53 30.94
C GLY A 38 2.54 9.68 31.12
N ASP A 39 2.43 8.43 31.59
CA ASP A 39 3.58 7.53 31.76
C ASP A 39 4.06 6.91 30.45
N THR A 40 5.30 6.44 30.46
CA THR A 40 5.89 5.64 29.37
C THR A 40 6.13 4.20 29.83
N VAL A 41 5.63 3.24 29.06
CA VAL A 41 5.91 1.82 29.21
C VAL A 41 6.96 1.42 28.18
N LYS A 42 8.20 1.23 28.62
CA LYS A 42 9.29 0.72 27.80
C LYS A 42 9.18 -0.79 27.66
N VAL A 43 9.21 -1.28 26.43
CA VAL A 43 9.14 -2.70 26.11
C VAL A 43 10.42 -3.13 25.44
N MET A 44 11.02 -4.18 25.98
CA MET A 44 12.28 -4.73 25.49
C MET A 44 12.14 -5.26 24.06
N GLY A 45 13.10 -4.91 23.22
CA GLY A 45 13.18 -5.34 21.83
C GLY A 45 14.44 -6.15 21.55
N ASN A 46 14.57 -6.62 20.31
CA ASN A 46 15.78 -7.25 19.81
C ASN A 46 16.51 -6.30 18.86
N ALA A 47 17.83 -6.22 19.00
CA ALA A 47 18.66 -5.52 18.03
C ALA A 47 18.75 -6.34 16.73
N PRO A 48 18.62 -5.69 15.55
CA PRO A 48 18.90 -6.32 14.27
C PRO A 48 20.34 -6.84 14.17
N THR A 49 20.52 -7.98 13.52
CA THR A 49 21.83 -8.48 13.10
C THR A 49 22.03 -8.23 11.60
N THR A 50 23.28 -8.31 11.15
CA THR A 50 23.64 -8.19 9.73
C THR A 50 24.49 -9.38 9.31
N SER A 51 24.26 -9.88 8.10
CA SER A 51 25.06 -10.98 7.55
C SER A 51 25.17 -10.85 6.03
N GLY A 52 26.28 -10.23 5.59
CA GLY A 52 26.58 -10.04 4.17
C GLY A 52 25.65 -9.07 3.45
N THR A 53 25.55 -9.24 2.14
CA THR A 53 24.74 -8.40 1.25
C THR A 53 23.71 -9.22 0.48
N ALA A 54 22.68 -8.54 -0.02
CA ALA A 54 21.64 -9.11 -0.86
C ALA A 54 21.27 -8.19 -2.02
N THR A 55 20.61 -8.77 -3.03
CA THR A 55 19.95 -8.06 -4.11
C THR A 55 18.45 -8.05 -3.89
N TRP A 56 17.87 -6.86 -3.91
CA TRP A 56 16.44 -6.60 -3.77
C TRP A 56 15.93 -5.99 -5.07
N THR A 57 14.89 -6.59 -5.64
CA THR A 57 14.30 -6.12 -6.91
C THR A 57 12.88 -5.66 -6.66
N ASN A 58 12.57 -4.43 -7.07
CA ASN A 58 11.23 -3.87 -6.91
C ASN A 58 10.16 -4.79 -7.53
N GLY A 59 9.09 -5.07 -6.80
CA GLY A 59 8.01 -5.96 -7.22
C GLY A 59 8.34 -7.45 -7.22
N SER A 60 9.56 -7.85 -6.79
CA SER A 60 9.98 -9.25 -6.69
C SER A 60 9.73 -9.80 -5.28
N SER A 61 9.34 -11.06 -5.20
CA SER A 61 9.34 -11.83 -3.94
C SER A 61 10.70 -12.42 -3.58
N LEU A 62 11.59 -12.56 -4.57
CA LEU A 62 12.91 -13.13 -4.39
C LEU A 62 13.91 -12.07 -3.93
N VAL A 63 14.56 -12.36 -2.80
CA VAL A 63 15.78 -11.72 -2.32
C VAL A 63 16.94 -12.68 -2.54
N THR A 64 17.98 -12.21 -3.23
CA THR A 64 19.16 -13.04 -3.55
C THR A 64 20.33 -12.67 -2.65
N LEU A 65 20.74 -13.57 -1.77
CA LEU A 65 21.88 -13.40 -0.87
C LEU A 65 23.20 -13.57 -1.63
N SER A 66 24.24 -12.91 -1.15
CA SER A 66 25.63 -13.10 -1.60
C SER A 66 26.22 -14.48 -1.24
N ALA A 67 25.72 -15.08 -0.16
CA ALA A 67 26.08 -16.43 0.27
C ALA A 67 24.92 -17.08 1.03
N ALA A 68 24.85 -18.41 1.00
CA ALA A 68 23.84 -19.15 1.76
C ALA A 68 24.12 -19.05 3.27
N LEU A 69 23.07 -18.77 4.06
CA LEU A 69 23.15 -18.69 5.53
C LEU A 69 22.59 -19.95 6.22
N THR A 70 21.84 -20.77 5.49
CA THR A 70 21.26 -22.03 5.97
C THR A 70 21.77 -23.21 5.15
N LYS A 71 21.58 -24.42 5.69
CA LYS A 71 21.69 -25.65 4.91
C LYS A 71 20.31 -26.24 4.69
N LEU A 72 19.86 -26.24 3.44
CA LEU A 72 18.62 -26.90 3.03
C LEU A 72 18.75 -28.42 3.21
N ILE A 73 17.80 -29.03 3.92
CA ILE A 73 17.69 -30.49 4.11
C ILE A 73 16.60 -31.06 3.20
N TYR A 74 15.46 -30.36 3.08
CA TYR A 74 14.33 -30.76 2.25
C TYR A 74 13.66 -29.52 1.65
N ALA A 75 13.37 -29.56 0.35
CA ALA A 75 12.66 -28.50 -0.37
C ALA A 75 11.43 -28.96 -1.16
N ASP A 76 11.43 -30.21 -1.66
CA ASP A 76 10.43 -30.69 -2.60
C ASP A 76 10.49 -32.24 -2.62
N GLY A 77 9.37 -32.90 -2.91
CA GLY A 77 9.21 -34.35 -3.07
C GLY A 77 8.38 -35.03 -1.97
N ALA A 78 7.96 -36.27 -2.21
CA ALA A 78 7.30 -37.07 -1.19
C ALA A 78 8.31 -37.56 -0.13
N TRP A 79 7.90 -37.59 1.13
CA TRP A 79 8.61 -38.36 2.15
C TRP A 79 8.26 -39.85 2.03
N THR A 80 9.03 -40.71 2.70
CA THR A 80 8.74 -42.13 2.84
C THR A 80 7.89 -42.37 4.08
N ALA A 81 6.87 -43.23 3.96
CA ALA A 81 6.01 -43.60 5.08
C ALA A 81 6.79 -44.38 6.16
N GLY A 82 6.56 -44.06 7.43
CA GLY A 82 7.21 -44.71 8.56
C GLY A 82 6.65 -46.09 8.92
N SER A 83 5.44 -46.38 8.47
CA SER A 83 4.76 -47.67 8.69
C SER A 83 3.63 -47.86 7.67
N ALA A 84 3.04 -49.05 7.65
CA ALA A 84 1.86 -49.35 6.83
C ALA A 84 0.61 -48.51 7.18
N ASN A 85 0.59 -47.86 8.36
CA ASN A 85 -0.51 -47.03 8.81
C ASN A 85 -0.39 -45.55 8.35
N VAL A 86 0.62 -45.23 7.55
CA VAL A 86 0.84 -43.89 7.00
C VAL A 86 0.92 -43.95 5.48
N THR A 87 0.19 -43.07 4.82
CA THR A 87 0.32 -42.82 3.38
C THR A 87 1.12 -41.54 3.18
N ALA A 88 2.26 -41.63 2.48
CA ALA A 88 3.10 -40.48 2.16
C ALA A 88 2.95 -40.08 0.69
N THR A 89 2.75 -38.79 0.43
CA THR A 89 2.54 -38.24 -0.93
C THR A 89 3.20 -36.87 -1.08
N ALA A 90 3.46 -36.48 -2.33
CA ALA A 90 3.87 -35.12 -2.68
C ALA A 90 2.60 -34.28 -2.94
N ASN A 91 2.32 -33.31 -2.05
CA ASN A 91 1.13 -32.48 -2.13
C ASN A 91 1.38 -31.22 -2.97
N THR A 92 0.70 -31.11 -4.12
CA THR A 92 0.81 -29.99 -5.08
C THR A 92 -0.38 -29.02 -5.01
N THR A 93 -1.44 -29.39 -4.28
CA THR A 93 -2.71 -28.64 -4.20
C THR A 93 -2.93 -28.04 -2.82
N SER A 94 -4.07 -27.39 -2.60
CA SER A 94 -4.44 -26.82 -1.29
C SER A 94 -4.33 -27.84 -0.13
N PRO A 95 -3.68 -27.48 1.00
CA PRO A 95 -2.95 -26.23 1.21
C PRO A 95 -1.69 -26.20 0.33
N THR A 96 -1.52 -25.12 -0.46
CA THR A 96 -0.40 -25.00 -1.39
C THR A 96 0.92 -25.08 -0.63
N PRO A 97 1.96 -25.69 -1.24
CA PRO A 97 3.28 -25.75 -0.63
C PRO A 97 3.82 -24.34 -0.35
N LYS A 98 4.74 -24.22 0.61
CA LYS A 98 5.42 -22.96 0.93
C LYS A 98 6.72 -22.81 0.14
N GLN A 99 7.28 -23.89 -0.38
CA GLN A 99 8.45 -23.89 -1.25
C GLN A 99 8.25 -24.81 -2.46
N GLY A 100 8.87 -24.44 -3.59
CA GLY A 100 8.95 -25.33 -4.75
C GLY A 100 7.59 -25.66 -5.38
N THR A 101 7.39 -26.91 -5.75
CA THR A 101 6.19 -27.40 -6.45
C THR A 101 5.31 -28.30 -5.59
N ASN A 102 5.82 -28.86 -4.49
CA ASN A 102 5.03 -29.66 -3.55
C ASN A 102 5.63 -29.69 -2.14
N ALA A 103 4.81 -30.13 -1.19
CA ALA A 103 5.18 -30.38 0.20
C ALA A 103 4.98 -31.87 0.54
N ALA A 104 5.68 -32.36 1.56
CA ALA A 104 5.54 -33.75 2.00
C ALA A 104 4.28 -33.93 2.83
N LYS A 105 3.30 -34.69 2.32
CA LYS A 105 2.06 -35.01 3.04
C LYS A 105 2.10 -36.42 3.61
N LEU A 106 1.88 -36.52 4.92
CA LEU A 106 1.86 -37.75 5.70
C LEU A 106 0.45 -37.93 6.29
N ALA A 107 -0.36 -38.80 5.69
CA ALA A 107 -1.72 -39.10 6.13
C ALA A 107 -1.75 -40.40 6.95
N THR A 108 -2.08 -40.30 8.23
CA THR A 108 -2.23 -41.45 9.11
C THR A 108 -3.65 -42.02 9.01
N ASN A 109 -3.77 -43.35 9.14
CA ASN A 109 -5.06 -44.01 9.24
C ASN A 109 -5.58 -44.05 10.70
N PRO A 110 -6.80 -44.54 10.96
CA PRO A 110 -7.36 -44.60 12.32
C PRO A 110 -6.58 -45.49 13.30
N SER A 111 -5.75 -46.41 12.81
CA SER A 111 -4.98 -47.35 13.61
C SER A 111 -3.59 -46.84 14.00
N PHE A 112 -3.16 -45.70 13.47
CA PHE A 112 -1.89 -45.08 13.85
C PHE A 112 -1.98 -44.46 15.26
N THR A 113 -1.01 -44.77 16.11
CA THR A 113 -0.89 -44.21 17.46
C THR A 113 0.30 -43.26 17.54
N THR A 114 1.48 -43.75 17.94
CA THR A 114 2.72 -43.01 18.13
C THR A 114 3.85 -43.62 17.30
N GLY A 115 5.01 -42.95 17.26
CA GLY A 115 6.21 -43.44 16.58
C GLY A 115 6.48 -42.74 15.26
N LEU A 116 7.23 -43.39 14.37
CA LEU A 116 7.68 -42.82 13.10
C LEU A 116 6.49 -42.61 12.15
N VAL A 117 6.21 -41.35 11.82
CA VAL A 117 5.16 -40.99 10.86
C VAL A 117 5.72 -41.10 9.44
N GLY A 118 6.86 -40.48 9.19
CA GLY A 118 7.56 -40.55 7.91
C GLY A 118 8.94 -39.91 7.97
N TYR A 119 9.74 -40.13 6.93
CA TYR A 119 11.11 -39.64 6.85
C TYR A 119 11.52 -39.26 5.42
N PHE A 120 12.51 -38.38 5.30
CA PHE A 120 13.16 -38.03 4.05
C PHE A 120 14.63 -38.41 4.09
N PRO A 121 15.10 -39.34 3.24
CA PRO A 121 16.52 -39.60 3.09
C PRO A 121 17.19 -38.44 2.36
N THR A 122 18.27 -37.93 2.90
CA THR A 122 19.03 -36.81 2.32
C THR A 122 19.91 -37.20 1.12
N GLY A 123 19.94 -38.51 0.78
CA GLY A 123 20.67 -39.07 -0.35
C GLY A 123 22.20 -39.16 -0.17
N SER A 124 22.76 -38.49 0.83
CA SER A 124 24.18 -38.53 1.20
C SER A 124 24.37 -38.17 2.67
N VAL A 125 25.57 -38.33 3.22
CA VAL A 125 25.85 -37.93 4.59
C VAL A 125 25.96 -36.40 4.69
N PHE A 126 25.05 -35.78 5.43
CA PHE A 126 25.05 -34.36 5.74
C PHE A 126 25.80 -34.09 7.04
N ASN A 127 26.78 -33.20 6.97
CA ASN A 127 27.42 -32.64 8.15
C ASN A 127 26.71 -31.34 8.56
N LEU A 128 26.01 -31.38 9.69
CA LEU A 128 25.30 -30.23 10.24
C LEU A 128 25.94 -29.68 11.53
N SER A 129 27.19 -30.07 11.86
CA SER A 129 27.83 -29.72 13.14
C SER A 129 28.10 -28.23 13.37
N THR A 130 27.99 -27.41 12.33
CA THR A 130 28.08 -25.94 12.41
C THR A 130 26.73 -25.27 12.70
N TYR A 131 25.63 -26.03 12.67
CA TYR A 131 24.27 -25.57 12.88
C TYR A 131 23.75 -26.02 14.26
N GLN A 132 22.76 -25.32 14.80
CA GLN A 132 22.18 -25.62 16.12
C GLN A 132 20.65 -25.64 16.12
N GLN A 133 20.02 -25.27 15.00
CA GLN A 133 18.57 -25.13 14.91
C GLN A 133 18.02 -25.79 13.64
N LEU A 134 16.76 -26.21 13.69
CA LEU A 134 15.96 -26.57 12.52
C LEU A 134 14.83 -25.57 12.34
N SER A 135 14.58 -25.14 11.10
CA SER A 135 13.43 -24.30 10.75
C SER A 135 12.66 -24.92 9.59
N PHE A 136 11.34 -25.02 9.70
CA PHE A 136 10.48 -25.66 8.69
C PHE A 136 9.03 -25.18 8.84
N TRP A 137 8.23 -25.39 7.80
CA TRP A 137 6.78 -25.25 7.84
C TRP A 137 6.12 -26.57 8.21
N ILE A 138 5.07 -26.50 9.04
CA ILE A 138 4.20 -27.64 9.33
C ILE A 138 2.74 -27.25 9.20
N TYR A 139 1.92 -28.15 8.70
CA TYR A 139 0.46 -28.03 8.65
C TYR A 139 -0.16 -29.31 9.18
N SER A 140 -1.28 -29.20 9.90
CA SER A 140 -2.06 -30.35 10.35
C SER A 140 -3.54 -30.16 10.03
N THR A 141 -4.24 -31.23 9.63
CA THR A 141 -5.71 -31.18 9.42
C THR A 141 -6.51 -31.06 10.72
N VAL A 142 -5.87 -31.32 11.86
CA VAL A 142 -6.45 -31.19 13.21
C VAL A 142 -5.54 -30.38 14.11
N ALA A 143 -6.09 -29.79 15.18
CA ALA A 143 -5.27 -29.09 16.15
C ALA A 143 -4.43 -30.09 16.96
N LEU A 144 -3.14 -29.79 17.15
CA LEU A 144 -2.20 -30.62 17.89
C LEU A 144 -1.65 -29.85 19.09
N ALA A 145 -1.59 -30.51 20.24
CA ALA A 145 -1.00 -29.93 21.44
C ALA A 145 0.51 -29.73 21.29
N SER A 146 1.07 -28.78 22.05
CA SER A 146 2.51 -28.64 22.20
C SER A 146 3.14 -29.97 22.64
N GLY A 147 4.22 -30.37 21.97
CA GLY A 147 4.92 -31.62 22.23
C GLY A 147 4.28 -32.87 21.61
N ALA A 148 3.17 -32.76 20.85
CA ALA A 148 2.54 -33.91 20.20
C ALA A 148 3.41 -34.56 19.11
N LEU A 149 4.32 -33.80 18.51
CA LEU A 149 5.22 -34.22 17.44
C LEU A 149 6.68 -33.93 17.79
N SER A 150 7.61 -34.64 17.16
CA SER A 150 9.05 -34.37 17.20
C SER A 150 9.65 -34.44 15.80
N MET A 151 10.62 -33.57 15.52
CA MET A 151 11.53 -33.73 14.40
C MET A 151 12.81 -34.42 14.86
N LYS A 152 13.26 -35.42 14.12
CA LYS A 152 14.50 -36.14 14.40
C LYS A 152 15.46 -36.05 13.22
N LEU A 153 16.73 -35.85 13.50
CA LEU A 153 17.82 -36.02 12.54
C LEU A 153 18.46 -37.37 12.82
N CYS A 154 18.54 -38.23 11.81
CA CYS A 154 18.93 -39.62 12.00
C CYS A 154 20.21 -39.94 11.24
N SER A 155 20.99 -40.86 11.79
CA SER A 155 22.27 -41.30 11.21
C SER A 155 22.11 -42.34 10.11
N ASP A 156 20.92 -42.88 9.91
CA ASP A 156 20.54 -43.83 8.87
C ASP A 156 19.60 -43.19 7.83
N THR A 157 19.37 -43.86 6.72
CA THR A 157 18.48 -43.38 5.65
C THR A 157 17.00 -43.67 5.90
N ALA A 158 16.64 -44.45 6.93
CA ALA A 158 15.28 -44.91 7.22
C ALA A 158 14.59 -44.13 8.37
N GLY A 159 15.26 -43.12 8.92
CA GLY A 159 14.74 -42.30 10.00
C GLY A 159 14.71 -43.00 11.37
N ALA A 160 15.39 -44.13 11.56
CA ALA A 160 15.24 -44.98 12.75
C ALA A 160 16.20 -44.65 13.91
N THR A 161 17.45 -44.32 13.62
CA THR A 161 18.54 -44.08 14.58
C THR A 161 18.79 -42.59 14.75
N ALA A 162 18.05 -42.00 15.67
CA ALA A 162 18.10 -40.57 15.95
C ALA A 162 19.46 -40.14 16.54
N VAL A 163 20.02 -39.08 15.98
CA VAL A 163 21.18 -38.33 16.50
C VAL A 163 20.71 -37.12 17.29
N ASN A 164 19.71 -36.39 16.76
CA ASN A 164 19.04 -35.30 17.46
C ASN A 164 17.55 -35.62 17.53
N THR A 165 16.92 -35.38 18.69
CA THR A 165 15.46 -35.44 18.87
C THR A 165 14.98 -34.09 19.38
N LEU A 166 14.15 -33.42 18.59
CA LEU A 166 13.69 -32.06 18.84
C LEU A 166 12.16 -32.08 18.90
N ALA A 167 11.60 -31.94 20.11
CA ALA A 167 10.16 -31.87 20.29
C ALA A 167 9.60 -30.55 19.73
N ILE A 168 8.46 -30.63 19.04
CA ILE A 168 7.74 -29.44 18.57
C ILE A 168 6.95 -28.88 19.76
N ASN A 169 7.61 -28.06 20.57
CA ASN A 169 7.05 -27.47 21.80
C ASN A 169 6.16 -26.24 21.53
N GLN A 170 5.38 -26.30 20.46
CA GLN A 170 4.41 -25.28 20.07
C GLN A 170 3.14 -25.99 19.63
N ALA A 171 1.98 -25.45 20.02
CA ALA A 171 0.71 -25.98 19.53
C ALA A 171 0.57 -25.68 18.03
N ILE A 172 -0.06 -26.59 17.29
CA ILE A 172 -0.30 -26.44 15.85
C ILE A 172 -1.81 -26.33 15.65
N ASN A 173 -2.25 -25.27 14.97
CA ASN A 173 -3.66 -25.09 14.66
C ASN A 173 -4.10 -26.02 13.53
N ALA A 174 -5.39 -26.36 13.55
CA ALA A 174 -6.01 -27.09 12.46
C ALA A 174 -6.06 -26.23 11.20
N ASN A 175 -5.63 -26.81 10.09
CA ASN A 175 -5.72 -26.29 8.73
C ASN A 175 -4.88 -25.04 8.44
N GLN A 176 -3.69 -24.94 9.04
CA GLN A 176 -2.84 -23.76 8.91
C GLN A 176 -1.36 -24.13 8.81
N TRP A 177 -0.63 -23.39 7.99
CA TRP A 177 0.83 -23.43 7.99
C TRP A 177 1.35 -22.66 9.21
N THR A 178 2.16 -23.33 10.02
CA THR A 178 2.89 -22.73 11.15
C THR A 178 4.37 -22.90 10.89
N ASN A 179 5.14 -21.82 11.03
CA ASN A 179 6.59 -21.91 10.98
C ASN A 179 7.11 -22.38 12.34
N ILE A 180 7.97 -23.39 12.33
CA ILE A 180 8.58 -23.92 13.54
C ILE A 180 10.08 -23.63 13.48
N THR A 181 10.65 -23.21 14.61
CA THR A 181 12.10 -23.17 14.82
C THR A 181 12.44 -23.92 16.09
N LEU A 182 13.18 -25.02 15.94
CA LEU A 182 13.60 -25.87 17.05
C LEU A 182 15.07 -25.62 17.34
N ASN A 183 15.40 -25.25 18.58
CA ASN A 183 16.77 -25.03 19.01
C ASN A 183 17.28 -26.24 19.79
N ASN A 184 18.37 -26.85 19.33
CA ASN A 184 19.04 -27.96 20.01
C ASN A 184 19.94 -27.49 21.16
N ALA A 185 20.18 -26.18 21.29
CA ALA A 185 21.10 -25.55 22.26
C ALA A 185 22.56 -26.06 22.19
N ALA A 186 22.87 -26.86 21.20
CA ALA A 186 24.17 -27.46 20.91
C ALA A 186 24.26 -27.77 19.41
N ALA A 187 25.46 -28.08 18.93
CA ALA A 187 25.68 -28.50 17.55
C ALA A 187 24.77 -29.68 17.14
N LEU A 188 24.25 -29.65 15.91
CA LEU A 188 23.55 -30.78 15.30
C LEU A 188 24.55 -31.87 14.87
N GLY A 189 24.06 -33.06 14.52
CA GLY A 189 24.90 -34.17 14.11
C GLY A 189 25.74 -33.92 12.85
N SER A 190 26.90 -34.57 12.75
CA SER A 190 27.82 -34.49 11.60
C SER A 190 27.66 -35.61 10.58
N SER A 191 26.80 -36.59 10.85
CA SER A 191 26.58 -37.76 10.01
C SER A 191 25.09 -38.04 9.81
N ILE A 192 24.35 -36.99 9.46
CA ILE A 192 22.89 -37.09 9.26
C ILE A 192 22.62 -37.65 7.88
N GLN A 193 21.77 -38.68 7.79
CA GLN A 193 21.37 -39.30 6.53
C GLN A 193 19.87 -39.18 6.27
N SER A 194 19.05 -38.84 7.27
CA SER A 194 17.64 -38.52 7.08
C SER A 194 17.10 -37.53 8.12
N VAL A 195 15.98 -36.89 7.76
CA VAL A 195 15.12 -36.16 8.69
C VAL A 195 13.78 -36.89 8.81
N ALA A 196 13.26 -37.01 10.03
CA ALA A 196 12.08 -37.81 10.33
C ALA A 196 11.09 -37.07 11.22
N LEU A 197 9.79 -37.28 10.98
CA LEU A 197 8.70 -36.79 11.82
C LEU A 197 8.19 -37.94 12.68
N TYR A 198 8.11 -37.70 13.98
CA TYR A 198 7.61 -38.64 14.97
C TYR A 198 6.37 -38.09 15.67
N ALA A 199 5.42 -38.96 15.94
CA ALA A 199 4.29 -38.70 16.82
C ALA A 199 4.63 -39.14 18.24
N ASN A 200 4.60 -38.21 19.19
CA ASN A 200 4.78 -38.47 20.62
C ASN A 200 3.43 -38.79 21.30
N SER A 201 2.33 -38.35 20.70
CA SER A 201 0.95 -38.66 21.08
C SER A 201 0.17 -39.24 19.91
N THR A 202 -1.01 -39.82 20.17
CA THR A 202 -1.87 -40.39 19.12
C THR A 202 -2.13 -39.39 17.99
N LEU A 203 -1.89 -39.83 16.75
CA LEU A 203 -2.10 -39.05 15.54
C LEU A 203 -3.09 -39.75 14.61
N ALA A 204 -4.16 -40.36 15.12
CA ALA A 204 -5.11 -41.13 14.30
C ALA A 204 -5.86 -40.22 13.29
N SER A 205 -6.06 -40.72 12.06
CA SER A 205 -6.85 -40.06 11.00
C SER A 205 -6.46 -38.60 10.71
N THR A 206 -5.17 -38.30 10.77
CA THR A 206 -4.64 -36.94 10.67
C THR A 206 -3.67 -36.84 9.49
N SER A 207 -3.77 -35.77 8.71
CA SER A 207 -2.73 -35.45 7.73
C SER A 207 -1.84 -34.35 8.27
N VAL A 208 -0.54 -34.60 8.29
CA VAL A 208 0.50 -33.61 8.57
C VAL A 208 1.28 -33.34 7.30
N LEU A 209 1.53 -32.07 6.98
CA LEU A 209 2.41 -31.67 5.90
C LEU A 209 3.65 -30.98 6.46
N VAL A 210 4.81 -31.24 5.84
CA VAL A 210 6.09 -30.61 6.18
C VAL A 210 6.70 -30.00 4.92
N ASP A 211 7.23 -28.79 5.05
CA ASP A 211 7.88 -28.08 3.94
C ASP A 211 9.10 -27.25 4.38
N ASN A 212 10.02 -27.04 3.44
CA ASN A 212 11.22 -26.21 3.53
C ASN A 212 12.06 -26.38 4.80
N VAL A 213 12.55 -27.61 5.03
CA VAL A 213 13.37 -27.93 6.20
C VAL A 213 14.79 -27.42 6.02
N ASN A 214 15.22 -26.51 6.90
CA ASN A 214 16.52 -25.89 6.91
C ASN A 214 17.23 -26.11 8.25
N ALA A 215 18.53 -26.39 8.21
CA ALA A 215 19.41 -26.23 9.36
C ALA A 215 19.95 -24.80 9.43
N CYS A 216 19.87 -24.21 10.63
CA CYS A 216 20.20 -22.81 10.89
C CYS A 216 21.24 -22.73 12.03
N VAL A 217 22.07 -21.68 12.00
CA VAL A 217 23.09 -21.43 13.02
C VAL A 217 22.44 -21.08 14.37
N ALA A 218 23.24 -20.92 15.43
CA ALA A 218 22.72 -20.56 16.75
C ALA A 218 21.89 -19.27 16.75
N LYS A 219 20.87 -19.19 17.61
CA LYS A 219 20.01 -18.00 17.77
C LYS A 219 20.81 -16.71 18.05
N SER A 220 21.94 -16.83 18.75
CA SER A 220 22.82 -15.71 19.09
C SER A 220 23.80 -15.32 17.97
N ALA A 221 23.89 -16.10 16.90
CA ALA A 221 24.82 -15.82 15.80
C ALA A 221 24.26 -14.73 14.87
N ALA A 222 25.14 -13.84 14.39
CA ALA A 222 24.75 -12.75 13.48
C ALA A 222 24.08 -13.26 12.18
N GLY A 223 24.45 -14.46 11.72
CA GLY A 223 23.93 -15.14 10.52
C GLY A 223 22.66 -15.98 10.73
N CYS A 224 21.95 -15.84 11.85
CA CYS A 224 20.80 -16.67 12.18
C CYS A 224 19.57 -16.35 11.31
N LEU A 225 19.52 -16.92 10.11
CA LEU A 225 18.34 -16.89 9.23
C LEU A 225 17.48 -18.14 9.47
N THR A 226 16.21 -17.92 9.80
CA THR A 226 15.16 -18.95 9.98
C THR A 226 13.89 -18.49 9.25
N LEU A 227 12.89 -19.38 9.12
CA LEU A 227 11.57 -18.98 8.60
C LEU A 227 10.81 -18.05 9.56
N GLY A 228 11.21 -17.99 10.83
CA GLY A 228 10.70 -17.02 11.81
C GLY A 228 11.40 -15.67 11.79
N THR A 229 12.43 -15.51 10.96
CA THR A 229 13.21 -14.26 10.89
C THR A 229 12.47 -13.22 10.05
N LEU A 230 12.58 -11.95 10.45
CA LEU A 230 12.25 -10.83 9.59
C LEU A 230 13.52 -10.31 8.90
N ILE A 231 13.39 -9.89 7.64
CA ILE A 231 14.49 -9.44 6.79
C ILE A 231 14.24 -8.01 6.31
N SER A 232 15.31 -7.23 6.17
CA SER A 232 15.19 -5.82 5.77
C SER A 232 16.42 -5.33 4.99
N PRO A 233 16.24 -4.47 3.97
CA PRO A 233 17.33 -3.74 3.34
C PRO A 233 17.71 -2.46 4.09
N ASP A 234 16.79 -1.86 4.84
CA ASP A 234 16.85 -0.46 5.31
C ASP A 234 16.79 -0.31 6.84
N ASN A 235 16.58 -1.40 7.57
CA ASN A 235 16.37 -1.45 9.03
C ASN A 235 15.06 -0.83 9.51
N VAL A 236 14.10 -0.62 8.62
CA VAL A 236 12.81 0.04 8.90
C VAL A 236 11.67 -0.83 8.38
N SER A 237 11.77 -1.25 7.12
CA SER A 237 10.81 -2.12 6.44
C SER A 237 11.18 -3.58 6.70
N TRP A 238 10.42 -4.27 7.56
CA TRP A 238 10.71 -5.65 7.98
C TRP A 238 9.77 -6.65 7.32
N TYR A 239 10.30 -7.44 6.38
CA TYR A 239 9.55 -8.45 5.63
C TYR A 239 9.70 -9.83 6.28
N HIS A 240 8.65 -10.64 6.25
CA HIS A 240 8.66 -12.02 6.74
C HIS A 240 9.12 -13.00 5.65
N VAL A 241 9.81 -14.06 6.08
CA VAL A 241 10.38 -15.08 5.19
C VAL A 241 9.35 -16.18 4.90
N GLN A 242 9.11 -16.43 3.61
CA GLN A 242 8.34 -17.58 3.13
C GLN A 242 9.21 -18.83 3.12
N SER A 243 10.34 -18.77 2.45
CA SER A 243 11.16 -19.94 2.22
C SER A 243 12.61 -19.56 1.95
N ILE A 244 13.49 -20.54 2.17
CA ILE A 244 14.94 -20.41 2.00
C ILE A 244 15.45 -21.60 1.19
N ASN A 245 16.18 -21.33 0.12
CA ASN A 245 16.87 -22.33 -0.67
C ASN A 245 18.23 -21.80 -1.14
N GLY A 246 19.29 -22.15 -0.38
CA GLY A 246 20.64 -21.67 -0.64
C GLY A 246 20.72 -20.14 -0.50
N THR A 247 20.98 -19.45 -1.60
CA THR A 247 21.02 -17.97 -1.66
C THR A 247 19.67 -17.33 -1.93
N SER A 248 18.64 -18.11 -2.26
CA SER A 248 17.30 -17.60 -2.55
C SER A 248 16.47 -17.54 -1.27
N VAL A 249 16.00 -16.34 -0.91
CA VAL A 249 15.07 -16.11 0.18
C VAL A 249 13.81 -15.49 -0.41
N TYR A 250 12.66 -16.12 -0.20
CA TYR A 250 11.37 -15.59 -0.65
C TYR A 250 10.68 -14.85 0.48
N ILE A 251 10.10 -13.69 0.17
CA ILE A 251 9.24 -12.92 1.06
C ILE A 251 7.85 -13.56 1.05
N ASP A 252 7.25 -13.78 2.22
CA ASP A 252 5.89 -14.33 2.27
C ASP A 252 4.85 -13.23 2.08
N GLY A 253 3.66 -13.62 1.65
CA GLY A 253 2.51 -12.73 1.53
C GLY A 253 1.63 -12.87 2.76
N GLN A 254 0.83 -13.92 2.75
CA GLN A 254 -0.21 -14.25 3.71
C GLN A 254 -0.18 -15.74 4.05
N GLN A 255 -1.06 -16.15 4.97
CA GLN A 255 -1.18 -17.52 5.45
C GLN A 255 -1.18 -18.58 4.33
N SER A 256 -2.04 -18.40 3.32
CA SER A 256 -2.27 -19.33 2.22
C SER A 256 -1.38 -19.10 1.00
N THR A 257 -0.42 -18.18 1.10
CA THR A 257 0.43 -17.84 -0.03
C THR A 257 1.30 -19.03 -0.41
N GLY A 258 1.09 -19.53 -1.63
CA GLY A 258 1.96 -20.51 -2.27
C GLY A 258 3.20 -19.88 -2.92
N PRO A 259 4.08 -20.69 -3.54
CA PRO A 259 5.42 -20.24 -3.93
C PRO A 259 5.39 -19.27 -5.13
N ALA A 260 4.39 -19.43 -6.01
CA ALA A 260 4.17 -18.55 -7.16
C ALA A 260 3.43 -17.24 -6.80
N ALA A 261 2.88 -17.11 -5.59
CA ALA A 261 2.10 -15.96 -5.14
C ALA A 261 2.76 -15.20 -3.98
N ALA A 262 4.04 -15.49 -3.72
CA ALA A 262 4.85 -14.91 -2.65
C ALA A 262 4.74 -13.37 -2.55
N GLY A 263 4.88 -12.83 -1.34
CA GLY A 263 4.80 -11.39 -1.08
C GLY A 263 5.91 -10.64 -1.77
N LYS A 264 5.73 -9.34 -2.04
CA LYS A 264 6.64 -8.57 -2.88
C LYS A 264 7.43 -7.56 -2.06
N TYR A 265 8.70 -7.37 -2.41
CA TYR A 265 9.46 -6.19 -2.02
C TYR A 265 8.96 -4.99 -2.83
N GLN A 266 8.81 -3.84 -2.17
CA GLN A 266 8.50 -2.57 -2.83
C GLN A 266 9.53 -1.56 -2.36
N GLY A 267 10.27 -0.99 -3.30
CA GLY A 267 11.38 -0.08 -3.02
C GLY A 267 12.33 0.03 -4.21
N ALA A 268 13.46 0.70 -4.04
CA ALA A 268 14.43 0.83 -5.13
C ALA A 268 15.10 -0.52 -5.42
N THR A 269 15.15 -0.92 -6.70
CA THR A 269 15.94 -2.09 -7.12
C THR A 269 17.42 -1.80 -6.90
N ALA A 270 18.09 -2.63 -6.09
CA ALA A 270 19.51 -2.46 -5.80
C ALA A 270 20.18 -3.79 -5.42
N SER A 271 21.42 -3.95 -5.87
CA SER A 271 22.31 -5.05 -5.50
C SER A 271 23.33 -4.62 -4.47
N GLY A 272 23.77 -5.54 -3.61
CA GLY A 272 24.81 -5.25 -2.62
C GLY A 272 24.31 -4.48 -1.39
N LEU A 273 22.98 -4.42 -1.19
CA LEU A 273 22.41 -3.85 0.03
C LEU A 273 22.72 -4.74 1.23
N THR A 274 22.95 -4.13 2.38
CA THR A 274 23.12 -4.87 3.64
C THR A 274 21.92 -5.77 3.90
N PHE A 275 22.15 -7.05 4.16
CA PHE A 275 21.10 -7.97 4.55
C PHE A 275 20.95 -7.95 6.07
N ARG A 276 19.87 -7.32 6.55
CA ARG A 276 19.55 -7.21 7.97
C ARG A 276 18.53 -8.28 8.36
N MET A 277 18.70 -8.83 9.56
CA MET A 277 17.82 -9.84 10.12
C MET A 277 17.37 -9.43 11.50
N LEU A 278 16.12 -9.74 11.83
CA LEU A 278 15.53 -9.46 13.13
C LEU A 278 14.77 -10.70 13.61
N GLN A 279 15.11 -11.15 14.81
CA GLN A 279 14.40 -12.23 15.49
C GLN A 279 13.21 -11.64 16.26
N PRO A 280 12.00 -12.24 16.17
CA PRO A 280 10.86 -11.78 16.94
C PRO A 280 11.11 -11.80 18.45
N THR A 281 10.57 -10.82 19.17
CA THR A 281 10.63 -10.74 20.65
C THR A 281 9.71 -11.79 21.25
N GLN A 282 8.47 -11.86 20.76
CA GLN A 282 7.45 -12.80 21.21
C GLN A 282 6.90 -13.54 20.01
N VAL A 283 6.81 -14.87 20.12
CA VAL A 283 6.11 -15.73 19.18
C VAL A 283 4.90 -16.31 19.91
N THR A 284 3.72 -16.09 19.37
CA THR A 284 2.43 -16.55 19.93
C THR A 284 1.73 -17.41 18.89
N THR A 285 0.86 -18.32 19.31
CA THR A 285 -0.12 -19.00 18.45
C THR A 285 -1.48 -18.93 19.15
N GLY A 286 -2.56 -18.80 18.40
CA GLY A 286 -3.91 -18.73 18.96
C GLY A 286 -4.94 -19.35 18.03
N ASN A 287 -6.12 -19.65 18.56
CA ASN A 287 -7.19 -20.32 17.81
C ASN A 287 -8.24 -19.37 17.22
N ALA A 288 -8.16 -18.06 17.51
CA ALA A 288 -9.03 -17.03 16.93
C ALA A 288 -8.36 -15.65 16.87
N SER A 289 -8.86 -14.77 16.00
CA SER A 289 -8.42 -13.37 15.85
C SER A 289 -8.73 -12.48 17.05
N THR A 290 -9.60 -12.93 17.95
CA THR A 290 -9.87 -12.27 19.23
C THR A 290 -8.85 -12.63 20.31
N VAL A 291 -7.94 -13.57 20.05
CA VAL A 291 -6.84 -13.92 20.95
C VAL A 291 -5.66 -13.02 20.66
N TYR A 292 -5.40 -12.08 21.57
CA TYR A 292 -4.29 -11.15 21.49
C TYR A 292 -3.10 -11.61 22.32
N ALA A 293 -1.90 -11.42 21.80
CA ALA A 293 -0.65 -11.74 22.49
C ALA A 293 -0.44 -10.87 23.74
N GLN A 294 -0.91 -9.62 23.69
CA GLN A 294 -0.84 -8.66 24.79
C GLN A 294 -2.12 -7.84 24.87
N THR A 295 -2.49 -7.41 26.08
CA THR A 295 -3.61 -6.49 26.32
C THR A 295 -3.11 -5.30 27.12
N PHE A 296 -3.61 -4.12 26.83
CA PHE A 296 -3.32 -2.90 27.60
C PHE A 296 -4.64 -2.18 27.88
N ALA A 297 -4.95 -1.93 29.16
CA ALA A 297 -6.26 -1.45 29.60
C ALA A 297 -6.26 -0.07 30.29
N LEU A 298 -5.11 0.62 30.27
CA LEU A 298 -4.97 1.96 30.85
C LEU A 298 -5.31 3.03 29.81
N ASN A 299 -6.00 4.09 30.24
CA ASN A 299 -6.30 5.24 29.41
C ASN A 299 -5.43 6.44 29.80
N GLY A 300 -5.00 7.20 28.79
CA GLY A 300 -4.39 8.50 28.97
C GLY A 300 -5.43 9.62 28.97
N THR A 301 -4.96 10.85 28.78
CA THR A 301 -5.80 12.02 28.50
C THR A 301 -5.18 12.81 27.35
N ALA A 302 -5.93 13.74 26.75
CA ALA A 302 -5.39 14.62 25.70
C ALA A 302 -4.13 15.39 26.15
N ALA A 303 -4.05 15.77 27.43
CA ALA A 303 -2.89 16.48 27.98
C ALA A 303 -1.75 15.54 28.44
N LEU A 304 -2.08 14.29 28.75
CA LEU A 304 -1.16 13.29 29.30
C LEU A 304 -1.44 11.92 28.65
N PRO A 305 -1.08 11.73 27.36
CA PRO A 305 -1.22 10.45 26.69
C PRO A 305 -0.25 9.44 27.29
N VAL A 306 -0.62 8.15 27.26
CA VAL A 306 0.27 7.05 27.66
C VAL A 306 1.04 6.57 26.43
N THR A 307 2.34 6.31 26.58
CA THR A 307 3.16 5.78 25.48
C THR A 307 3.63 4.36 25.79
N ILE A 308 3.33 3.42 24.90
CA ILE A 308 3.91 2.08 24.87
C ILE A 308 5.05 2.12 23.84
N SER A 309 6.29 2.19 24.32
CA SER A 309 7.48 2.40 23.50
C SER A 309 8.29 1.10 23.42
N GLY A 310 8.39 0.53 22.22
CA GLY A 310 9.14 -0.69 21.93
C GLY A 310 10.60 -0.44 21.56
N GLY A 311 11.36 -1.52 21.35
CA GLY A 311 12.70 -1.46 20.78
C GLY A 311 13.84 -1.18 21.77
N TRP A 312 13.57 -1.25 23.08
CA TRP A 312 14.58 -0.98 24.09
C TRP A 312 15.58 -2.12 24.24
N ASP A 313 16.87 -1.78 24.43
CA ASP A 313 17.96 -2.75 24.56
C ASP A 313 17.76 -3.74 25.72
N THR A 314 18.35 -4.92 25.58
CA THR A 314 18.21 -6.01 26.55
C THR A 314 19.10 -5.88 27.78
N THR A 315 19.99 -4.88 27.85
CA THR A 315 21.01 -4.74 28.90
C THR A 315 20.52 -3.86 30.05
N ALA A 316 19.88 -2.74 29.73
CA ALA A 316 19.41 -1.78 30.72
C ALA A 316 18.11 -1.06 30.30
N MET A 317 17.65 -1.20 29.06
CA MET A 317 16.52 -0.46 28.49
C MET A 317 16.70 1.06 28.59
N THR A 318 17.93 1.51 28.33
CA THR A 318 18.34 2.92 28.31
C THR A 318 18.49 3.45 26.90
N THR A 319 18.61 2.57 25.90
CA THR A 319 18.75 2.91 24.47
C THR A 319 17.68 2.19 23.65
N GLN A 320 17.02 2.91 22.74
CA GLN A 320 16.07 2.33 21.78
C GLN A 320 16.85 1.90 20.51
N SER A 321 17.54 0.76 20.59
CA SER A 321 18.46 0.28 19.54
C SER A 321 17.92 -0.89 18.72
N GLY A 322 16.71 -1.36 19.02
CA GLY A 322 16.11 -2.53 18.40
C GLY A 322 14.64 -2.33 18.10
N TRP A 323 13.93 -3.45 17.99
CA TRP A 323 12.51 -3.49 17.67
C TRP A 323 11.78 -4.45 18.60
N THR A 324 10.63 -4.03 19.14
CA THR A 324 9.73 -4.98 19.81
C THR A 324 8.87 -5.63 18.76
N THR A 325 9.08 -6.93 18.53
CA THR A 325 8.40 -7.65 17.46
C THR A 325 7.50 -8.74 18.03
N ILE A 326 6.21 -8.69 17.70
CA ILE A 326 5.22 -9.72 18.03
C ILE A 326 4.88 -10.48 16.75
N ASP A 327 5.15 -11.77 16.78
CA ASP A 327 4.91 -12.71 15.69
C ASP A 327 3.82 -13.70 16.11
N ALA A 328 2.71 -13.71 15.38
CA ALA A 328 1.62 -14.64 15.65
C ALA A 328 1.80 -16.00 14.97
N SER A 329 2.82 -16.19 14.11
CA SER A 329 3.27 -17.46 13.47
C SER A 329 2.24 -18.32 12.70
N ASP A 330 0.94 -18.11 12.92
CA ASP A 330 -0.19 -18.89 12.45
C ASP A 330 -1.24 -18.06 11.70
N TRP A 331 -1.07 -16.72 11.65
CA TRP A 331 -1.98 -15.75 11.05
C TRP A 331 -3.37 -15.67 11.68
N VAL A 332 -3.57 -16.32 12.82
CA VAL A 332 -4.85 -16.32 13.53
C VAL A 332 -4.81 -15.44 14.73
N SER A 333 -3.75 -15.54 15.55
CA SER A 333 -3.65 -14.69 16.73
C SER A 333 -3.35 -13.24 16.34
N SER A 334 -3.67 -12.34 17.27
CA SER A 334 -3.52 -10.90 17.11
C SER A 334 -2.40 -10.36 18.00
N GLY A 335 -1.91 -9.16 17.68
CA GLY A 335 -0.80 -8.52 18.38
C GLY A 335 -1.20 -7.95 19.73
N VAL A 336 -1.35 -6.63 19.79
CA VAL A 336 -1.71 -5.89 21.02
C VAL A 336 -3.18 -5.50 20.98
N ASN A 337 -3.91 -5.72 22.06
CA ASN A 337 -5.27 -5.19 22.24
C ASN A 337 -5.24 -3.95 23.14
N LEU A 338 -5.58 -2.80 22.60
CA LEU A 338 -5.87 -1.61 23.39
C LEU A 338 -7.33 -1.70 23.83
N THR A 339 -7.55 -1.70 25.13
CA THR A 339 -8.87 -1.82 25.75
C THR A 339 -9.10 -0.67 26.71
N GLY A 340 -10.36 -0.31 26.95
CA GLY A 340 -10.73 0.87 27.74
C GLY A 340 -11.68 1.80 26.99
N THR A 341 -12.29 2.74 27.71
CA THR A 341 -13.39 3.57 27.19
C THR A 341 -12.96 4.96 26.71
N THR A 342 -11.78 5.45 27.09
CA THR A 342 -11.40 6.86 26.88
C THR A 342 -10.21 7.08 25.92
N GLY A 343 -9.29 6.12 25.74
CA GLY A 343 -8.21 6.19 24.73
C GLY A 343 -6.98 6.99 25.18
N TYR A 344 -6.33 7.70 24.24
CA TYR A 344 -5.06 8.45 24.39
C TYR A 344 -3.84 7.59 24.66
N VAL A 345 -3.64 6.59 23.81
CA VAL A 345 -2.49 5.67 23.86
C VAL A 345 -1.69 5.77 22.57
N THR A 346 -0.38 5.91 22.70
CA THR A 346 0.58 5.82 21.60
C THR A 346 1.27 4.47 21.63
N VAL A 347 1.34 3.77 20.49
CA VAL A 347 2.16 2.57 20.30
C VAL A 347 3.30 2.93 19.36
N ASP A 348 4.54 2.88 19.85
CA ASP A 348 5.72 3.35 19.12
C ASP A 348 6.80 2.26 19.02
N HIS A 349 7.47 2.12 17.87
CA HIS A 349 8.57 1.16 17.65
C HIS A 349 8.19 -0.32 17.84
N PHE A 350 7.03 -0.69 17.29
CA PHE A 350 6.56 -2.07 17.25
C PHE A 350 6.54 -2.65 15.84
N ASN A 351 6.94 -3.91 15.73
CA ASN A 351 6.68 -4.73 14.57
C ASN A 351 5.64 -5.79 14.89
N PHE A 352 4.65 -5.94 14.01
CA PHE A 352 3.66 -7.01 14.05
C PHE A 352 3.80 -7.85 12.79
N THR A 353 3.83 -9.16 12.93
CA THR A 353 3.93 -10.05 11.77
C THR A 353 3.06 -11.28 11.92
N ARG A 354 2.54 -11.75 10.78
CA ARG A 354 1.77 -13.01 10.67
C ARG A 354 0.61 -13.09 11.65
N CYS A 355 -0.08 -11.96 11.85
CA CYS A 355 -1.18 -11.82 12.80
C CYS A 355 -2.49 -11.44 12.11
N ALA A 356 -3.62 -11.84 12.69
CA ALA A 356 -4.94 -11.50 12.16
C ALA A 356 -5.25 -10.02 12.33
N ALA A 357 -5.06 -9.48 13.53
CA ALA A 357 -5.10 -8.04 13.79
C ALA A 357 -3.82 -7.61 14.52
N PRO A 358 -2.99 -6.73 13.96
CA PRO A 358 -1.76 -6.29 14.62
C PRO A 358 -2.04 -5.43 15.85
N LEU A 359 -3.05 -4.55 15.75
CA LEU A 359 -3.50 -3.70 16.84
C LEU A 359 -5.03 -3.74 16.93
N GLY A 360 -5.51 -4.15 18.11
CA GLY A 360 -6.90 -4.05 18.51
C GLY A 360 -7.18 -2.66 19.05
N LEU A 361 -8.09 -1.94 18.41
CA LEU A 361 -8.50 -0.60 18.81
C LEU A 361 -9.92 -0.64 19.39
N VAL A 362 -10.31 0.45 20.05
CA VAL A 362 -11.69 0.64 20.52
C VAL A 362 -12.34 1.73 19.69
N ALA A 363 -13.40 1.38 18.95
CA ALA A 363 -14.04 2.28 17.98
C ALA A 363 -14.51 3.62 18.60
N THR A 364 -14.95 3.61 19.86
CA THR A 364 -15.46 4.79 20.58
C THR A 364 -14.39 5.58 21.34
N ALA A 365 -13.15 5.12 21.34
CA ALA A 365 -12.06 5.79 22.06
C ALA A 365 -11.34 6.81 21.17
N LYS A 366 -10.65 7.76 21.81
CA LYS A 366 -10.05 8.94 21.15
C LYS A 366 -8.53 8.92 21.23
N GLY A 367 -7.87 9.70 20.37
CA GLY A 367 -6.47 10.09 20.56
C GLY A 367 -5.46 8.94 20.46
N TYR A 368 -5.76 7.91 19.67
CA TYR A 368 -4.77 6.86 19.38
C TYR A 368 -3.68 7.40 18.44
N ALA A 369 -2.45 6.96 18.69
CA ALA A 369 -1.34 7.16 17.79
C ALA A 369 -0.56 5.85 17.61
N VAL A 370 -0.10 5.60 16.40
CA VAL A 370 0.86 4.52 16.10
C VAL A 370 2.01 5.12 15.32
N SER A 371 3.23 4.83 15.73
CA SER A 371 4.42 5.41 15.10
C SER A 371 5.63 4.48 15.00
N ASN A 372 6.41 4.71 13.94
CA ASN A 372 7.71 4.08 13.71
C ASN A 372 7.65 2.55 13.78
N GLY A 373 6.67 1.92 13.12
CA GLY A 373 6.46 0.47 13.16
C GLY A 373 6.42 -0.20 11.78
N SER A 374 6.22 -1.53 11.82
CA SER A 374 6.01 -2.35 10.63
C SER A 374 4.96 -3.44 10.88
N LEU A 375 4.10 -3.69 9.90
CA LEU A 375 3.00 -4.62 9.93
C LEU A 375 3.11 -5.54 8.72
N ALA A 376 3.70 -6.72 8.91
CA ALA A 376 4.16 -7.58 7.82
C ALA A 376 3.35 -8.88 7.73
N GLY A 377 2.64 -9.08 6.63
CA GLY A 377 1.78 -10.25 6.43
C GLY A 377 0.67 -10.33 7.46
N SER A 378 0.19 -9.19 7.97
CA SER A 378 -0.89 -9.12 8.96
C SER A 378 -2.23 -8.75 8.33
N GLY A 379 -3.33 -8.84 9.07
CA GLY A 379 -4.54 -8.09 8.73
C GLY A 379 -4.42 -6.58 8.99
N SER A 380 -5.52 -5.85 8.80
CA SER A 380 -5.66 -4.43 9.15
C SER A 380 -5.85 -4.26 10.66
N PHE A 381 -5.79 -3.02 11.15
CA PHE A 381 -6.28 -2.72 12.50
C PHE A 381 -7.73 -3.21 12.66
N SER A 382 -8.06 -3.72 13.85
CA SER A 382 -9.44 -4.11 14.15
C SER A 382 -10.16 -2.98 14.88
N ALA A 383 -11.44 -2.78 14.56
CA ALA A 383 -12.31 -1.77 15.18
C ALA A 383 -11.75 -0.33 15.07
N MET A 384 -11.54 0.12 13.82
CA MET A 384 -11.07 1.47 13.49
C MET A 384 -11.81 2.56 14.31
N PRO A 385 -11.08 3.46 14.99
CA PRO A 385 -11.66 4.54 15.78
C PRO A 385 -12.56 5.46 14.95
N GLN A 386 -13.77 5.69 15.41
CA GLN A 386 -14.70 6.70 14.89
C GLN A 386 -14.30 8.12 15.35
N HIS A 387 -13.05 8.31 15.78
CA HIS A 387 -12.46 9.56 16.27
C HIS A 387 -11.08 9.72 15.62
N GLY A 388 -10.48 10.91 15.71
CA GLY A 388 -9.16 11.15 15.12
C GLY A 388 -8.08 10.20 15.65
N MET A 389 -7.28 9.66 14.73
CA MET A 389 -6.11 8.81 14.99
C MET A 389 -4.92 9.29 14.17
N SER A 390 -3.71 9.15 14.72
CA SER A 390 -2.46 9.44 14.01
C SER A 390 -1.69 8.17 13.65
N ILE A 391 -1.25 8.05 12.41
CA ILE A 391 -0.39 6.98 11.89
C ILE A 391 0.84 7.64 11.29
N THR A 392 2.03 7.42 11.86
CA THR A 392 3.25 8.12 11.42
C THR A 392 4.44 7.18 11.25
N GLY A 393 4.99 7.08 10.04
CA GLY A 393 6.17 6.24 9.82
C GLY A 393 5.86 4.74 9.91
N GLU A 394 4.62 4.33 9.63
CA GLU A 394 4.21 2.93 9.66
C GLU A 394 4.43 2.25 8.32
N ASN A 395 4.86 0.99 8.35
CA ASN A 395 5.09 0.18 7.15
C ASN A 395 4.13 -1.00 7.10
N PHE A 396 3.05 -0.91 6.34
CA PHE A 396 2.15 -2.03 6.06
C PHE A 396 2.70 -2.81 4.86
N LEU A 397 3.20 -4.03 5.10
CA LEU A 397 3.96 -4.82 4.12
C LEU A 397 3.25 -6.15 3.86
N ASN A 398 2.83 -6.38 2.62
CA ASN A 398 2.11 -7.57 2.17
C ASN A 398 0.90 -7.93 3.06
N ALA A 399 0.21 -6.90 3.58
CA ALA A 399 -0.86 -7.06 4.54
C ALA A 399 -2.23 -7.30 3.87
N SER A 400 -3.13 -7.94 4.60
CA SER A 400 -4.56 -8.12 4.28
C SER A 400 -5.40 -7.01 4.88
N GLY A 401 -6.45 -6.61 4.18
CA GLY A 401 -7.55 -5.84 4.75
C GLY A 401 -8.88 -6.29 4.14
N THR A 402 -9.96 -5.60 4.49
CA THR A 402 -11.29 -5.85 3.89
C THR A 402 -11.50 -5.00 2.63
N THR A 403 -11.39 -3.68 2.78
CA THR A 403 -11.53 -2.70 1.70
C THR A 403 -10.24 -1.91 1.49
N ALA A 404 -9.58 -1.53 2.58
CA ALA A 404 -8.30 -0.85 2.59
C ALA A 404 -7.50 -1.25 3.83
N MET A 405 -6.20 -0.99 3.83
CA MET A 405 -5.38 -1.14 5.04
C MET A 405 -5.73 -0.10 6.09
N VAL A 406 -5.87 1.16 5.65
CA VAL A 406 -6.40 2.24 6.47
C VAL A 406 -7.72 2.69 5.86
N ASN A 407 -8.81 2.17 6.43
CA ASN A 407 -10.18 2.55 6.11
C ASN A 407 -10.64 3.58 7.16
N ILE A 408 -10.63 4.87 6.78
CA ILE A 408 -11.01 5.96 7.68
C ILE A 408 -12.54 5.96 7.87
N PRO A 409 -13.08 5.92 9.10
CA PRO A 409 -14.53 5.84 9.28
C PRO A 409 -15.29 7.12 8.88
N LEU A 410 -16.47 6.97 8.29
CA LEU A 410 -17.42 8.08 8.12
C LEU A 410 -18.12 8.37 9.46
N THR A 411 -17.89 9.56 10.01
CA THR A 411 -18.41 9.95 11.33
C THR A 411 -18.48 11.47 11.52
N ALA A 412 -19.42 11.93 12.33
CA ALA A 412 -19.54 13.32 12.74
C ALA A 412 -18.63 13.69 13.93
N ASN A 413 -18.00 12.70 14.58
CA ASN A 413 -17.21 12.92 15.78
C ASN A 413 -15.97 13.79 15.57
N TYR A 414 -15.41 13.85 14.34
CA TYR A 414 -14.27 14.72 14.03
C TYR A 414 -14.58 16.19 14.35
N GLN A 415 -15.80 16.64 14.06
CA GLN A 415 -16.26 18.01 14.37
C GLN A 415 -16.37 18.22 15.88
N ALA A 416 -16.95 17.24 16.58
CA ALA A 416 -17.13 17.31 18.02
C ALA A 416 -15.79 17.35 18.77
N ASP A 417 -14.79 16.64 18.25
CA ASP A 417 -13.47 16.55 18.86
C ASP A 417 -12.51 17.65 18.40
N GLY A 418 -12.77 18.28 17.25
CA GLY A 418 -11.84 19.20 16.59
C GLY A 418 -10.56 18.51 16.12
N VAL A 419 -10.58 17.19 15.93
CA VAL A 419 -9.41 16.38 15.55
C VAL A 419 -9.82 15.31 14.52
N ALA A 420 -9.08 15.25 13.42
CA ALA A 420 -9.28 14.30 12.32
C ALA A 420 -8.20 13.22 12.29
N TRP A 421 -8.32 12.30 11.33
CA TRP A 421 -7.25 11.34 11.03
C TRP A 421 -6.04 12.02 10.36
N SER A 422 -4.86 11.52 10.70
CA SER A 422 -3.59 11.95 10.10
C SER A 422 -2.74 10.73 9.75
N VAL A 423 -2.35 10.60 8.49
CA VAL A 423 -1.44 9.54 8.00
C VAL A 423 -0.23 10.21 7.38
N VAL A 424 0.96 9.98 7.96
CA VAL A 424 2.17 10.73 7.63
C VAL A 424 3.36 9.81 7.44
N ASN A 425 4.08 9.95 6.33
CA ASN A 425 5.33 9.22 6.05
C ASN A 425 5.19 7.69 6.17
N SER A 426 4.02 7.15 5.82
CA SER A 426 3.70 5.72 5.98
C SER A 426 3.68 5.01 4.63
N ASN A 427 4.09 3.74 4.63
CA ASN A 427 4.18 2.89 3.46
C ASN A 427 3.08 1.81 3.51
N PHE A 428 2.43 1.58 2.37
CA PHE A 428 1.41 0.55 2.15
C PHE A 428 1.81 -0.24 0.92
N PHE A 429 2.56 -1.33 1.14
CA PHE A 429 3.26 -2.07 0.11
C PHE A 429 2.71 -3.47 -0.06
N GLY A 430 2.30 -3.81 -1.27
CA GLY A 430 1.89 -5.19 -1.60
C GLY A 430 0.62 -5.64 -0.88
N CYS A 431 -0.20 -4.71 -0.37
CA CYS A 431 -1.42 -5.05 0.37
C CYS A 431 -2.46 -5.67 -0.57
N THR A 432 -3.29 -6.59 -0.09
CA THR A 432 -4.28 -7.28 -0.96
C THR A 432 -5.52 -6.45 -1.30
N VAL A 433 -5.63 -5.27 -0.72
CA VAL A 433 -6.75 -4.33 -0.84
C VAL A 433 -6.22 -2.92 -1.12
N ASP A 434 -7.04 -1.88 -1.04
CA ASP A 434 -6.58 -0.50 -1.18
C ASP A 434 -5.54 -0.13 -0.10
N GLY A 435 -4.65 0.82 -0.39
CA GLY A 435 -3.73 1.36 0.62
C GLY A 435 -4.48 2.17 1.68
N ILE A 436 -5.02 3.31 1.26
CA ILE A 436 -5.80 4.22 2.12
C ILE A 436 -7.15 4.50 1.46
N ASP A 437 -8.22 4.37 2.24
CA ASP A 437 -9.59 4.75 1.84
C ASP A 437 -10.11 5.89 2.73
N VAL A 438 -10.57 6.93 2.08
CA VAL A 438 -11.24 8.09 2.67
C VAL A 438 -12.67 8.09 2.14
N PRO A 439 -13.69 7.81 2.97
CA PRO A 439 -15.08 7.76 2.53
C PRO A 439 -15.60 9.14 2.12
N LYS A 440 -16.76 9.13 1.47
CA LYS A 440 -17.47 10.36 1.13
C LYS A 440 -18.02 11.08 2.36
N ASP A 441 -18.23 12.38 2.23
CA ASP A 441 -18.91 13.23 3.21
C ASP A 441 -18.23 13.27 4.60
N ILE A 442 -16.89 13.22 4.67
CA ILE A 442 -16.15 13.38 5.94
C ILE A 442 -16.42 14.76 6.55
N ALA A 443 -16.75 14.75 7.84
CA ALA A 443 -16.95 15.98 8.61
C ALA A 443 -15.61 16.68 8.89
N SER A 444 -15.61 18.02 9.03
CA SER A 444 -14.41 18.77 9.42
C SER A 444 -13.95 18.45 10.87
N PRO A 445 -12.70 18.70 11.26
CA PRO A 445 -11.60 19.07 10.38
C PRO A 445 -11.29 17.96 9.37
N GLY A 446 -10.75 18.33 8.21
CA GLY A 446 -10.46 17.37 7.14
C GLY A 446 -9.28 16.44 7.50
N VAL A 447 -9.27 15.26 6.89
CA VAL A 447 -8.17 14.28 7.03
C VAL A 447 -6.86 14.85 6.44
N THR A 448 -5.73 14.49 7.05
CA THR A 448 -4.38 14.80 6.54
C THR A 448 -3.69 13.53 6.06
N ILE A 449 -3.20 13.52 4.82
CA ILE A 449 -2.37 12.43 4.27
C ILE A 449 -1.15 13.04 3.58
N THR A 450 0.05 12.81 4.13
CA THR A 450 1.28 13.42 3.59
C THR A 450 2.47 12.48 3.58
N GLY A 451 3.27 12.50 2.51
CA GLY A 451 4.50 11.71 2.44
C GLY A 451 4.27 10.20 2.39
N CYS A 452 3.05 9.74 2.07
CA CYS A 452 2.71 8.33 2.10
C CYS A 452 3.00 7.66 0.76
N ASN A 453 3.33 6.37 0.80
CA ASN A 453 3.57 5.58 -0.40
C ASN A 453 2.71 4.32 -0.41
N ALA A 454 1.68 4.28 -1.25
CA ALA A 454 0.76 3.17 -1.40
C ALA A 454 0.98 2.47 -2.76
N SER A 455 1.90 1.50 -2.79
CA SER A 455 2.40 0.89 -4.02
C SER A 455 2.31 -0.64 -4.02
N GLY A 456 2.05 -1.22 -5.20
CA GLY A 456 1.99 -2.66 -5.38
C GLY A 456 0.74 -3.32 -4.81
N ASN A 457 -0.29 -2.54 -4.47
CA ASN A 457 -1.49 -3.02 -3.80
C ASN A 457 -2.45 -3.70 -4.79
N GLY A 458 -3.24 -4.65 -4.30
CA GLY A 458 -4.28 -5.35 -5.06
C GLY A 458 -5.50 -4.47 -5.35
N GLY A 459 -5.65 -3.36 -4.63
CA GLY A 459 -6.63 -2.32 -4.87
C GLY A 459 -6.03 -1.03 -5.40
N SER A 460 -6.64 0.12 -5.10
CA SER A 460 -6.10 1.45 -5.39
C SER A 460 -4.98 1.80 -4.41
N GLY A 461 -4.05 2.66 -4.81
CA GLY A 461 -3.10 3.23 -3.86
C GLY A 461 -3.83 4.09 -2.82
N PHE A 462 -4.56 5.08 -3.32
CA PHE A 462 -5.40 5.96 -2.53
C PHE A 462 -6.81 6.03 -3.14
N ASN A 463 -7.83 5.74 -2.34
CA ASN A 463 -9.23 5.95 -2.69
C ASN A 463 -9.76 7.15 -1.89
N ILE A 464 -9.90 8.30 -2.54
CA ILE A 464 -10.22 9.57 -1.89
C ILE A 464 -11.60 10.04 -2.32
N GLN A 465 -12.53 10.08 -1.38
CA GLN A 465 -13.92 10.45 -1.64
C GLN A 465 -14.40 11.69 -0.88
N SER A 466 -13.51 12.37 -0.17
CA SER A 466 -13.78 13.65 0.51
C SER A 466 -12.62 14.62 0.32
N PRO A 467 -12.88 15.94 0.39
CA PRO A 467 -11.82 16.94 0.50
C PRO A 467 -10.93 16.67 1.70
N LEU A 468 -9.62 16.80 1.50
CA LEU A 468 -8.60 16.60 2.53
C LEU A 468 -8.10 17.94 3.03
N ALA A 469 -7.76 18.03 4.32
CA ALA A 469 -7.09 19.21 4.84
C ALA A 469 -5.69 19.37 4.22
N LYS A 470 -5.00 18.24 3.98
CA LYS A 470 -3.71 18.17 3.29
C LYS A 470 -3.58 16.86 2.53
N PHE A 471 -3.20 16.94 1.26
CA PHE A 471 -2.84 15.81 0.41
C PHE A 471 -1.55 16.10 -0.36
N PHE A 472 -0.40 15.71 0.22
CA PHE A 472 0.91 16.21 -0.21
C PHE A 472 1.98 15.12 -0.28
N ASN A 473 2.83 15.14 -1.31
CA ASN A 473 3.97 14.22 -1.48
C ASN A 473 3.59 12.73 -1.41
N ASN A 474 2.47 12.35 -2.02
CA ASN A 474 1.99 10.97 -1.98
C ASN A 474 2.40 10.21 -3.24
N THR A 475 2.77 8.94 -3.09
CA THR A 475 3.23 8.06 -4.17
C THR A 475 2.35 6.82 -4.28
N ALA A 476 1.91 6.47 -5.49
CA ALA A 476 1.13 5.28 -5.75
C ALA A 476 1.57 4.57 -7.03
N ASN A 477 2.41 3.55 -6.93
CA ASN A 477 2.96 2.85 -8.09
C ASN A 477 2.53 1.39 -8.15
N ASN A 478 2.41 0.84 -9.35
CA ASN A 478 2.23 -0.60 -9.60
C ASN A 478 1.05 -1.25 -8.88
N ASN A 479 -0.01 -0.48 -8.55
CA ASN A 479 -1.23 -1.01 -7.99
C ASN A 479 -2.06 -1.72 -9.07
N ALA A 480 -2.88 -2.70 -8.70
CA ALA A 480 -3.74 -3.41 -9.65
C ALA A 480 -4.93 -2.55 -10.13
N SER A 481 -5.37 -1.60 -9.30
CA SER A 481 -6.36 -0.55 -9.62
C SER A 481 -5.64 0.81 -9.79
N PRO A 482 -6.31 1.97 -9.79
CA PRO A 482 -5.60 3.24 -9.99
C PRO A 482 -4.59 3.55 -8.90
N GLY A 483 -3.61 4.39 -9.23
CA GLY A 483 -2.74 4.98 -8.21
C GLY A 483 -3.56 5.87 -7.26
N PHE A 484 -4.23 6.86 -7.85
CA PHE A 484 -5.17 7.75 -7.15
C PHE A 484 -6.55 7.60 -7.75
N ASN A 485 -7.54 7.18 -6.96
CA ASN A 485 -8.95 7.23 -7.32
C ASN A 485 -9.62 8.39 -6.56
N PHE A 486 -10.11 9.38 -7.29
CA PHE A 486 -10.92 10.47 -6.75
C PHE A 486 -12.38 10.24 -7.11
N ALA A 487 -13.24 10.05 -6.11
CA ALA A 487 -14.64 9.72 -6.37
C ALA A 487 -15.64 10.49 -5.51
N ASN A 488 -16.76 10.92 -6.09
CA ASN A 488 -17.87 11.56 -5.38
C ASN A 488 -17.48 12.78 -4.52
N ALA A 489 -16.45 13.53 -4.93
CA ALA A 489 -15.97 14.69 -4.20
C ALA A 489 -15.54 15.82 -5.13
N LEU A 490 -15.91 17.03 -4.75
CA LEU A 490 -15.56 18.26 -5.43
C LEU A 490 -14.42 18.96 -4.68
N ASP A 491 -13.67 19.80 -5.38
CA ASP A 491 -12.63 20.66 -4.82
C ASP A 491 -11.51 19.91 -4.07
N ILE A 492 -11.15 18.72 -4.55
CA ILE A 492 -9.97 18.02 -4.02
C ILE A 492 -8.71 18.72 -4.53
N VAL A 493 -7.76 18.99 -3.63
CA VAL A 493 -6.47 19.56 -4.01
C VAL A 493 -5.34 18.63 -3.60
N GLY A 494 -4.54 18.22 -4.57
CA GLY A 494 -3.35 17.39 -4.40
C GLY A 494 -2.07 18.14 -4.74
N TYR A 495 -0.97 17.76 -4.09
CA TYR A 495 0.34 18.38 -4.30
C TYR A 495 1.44 17.32 -4.39
N ASN A 496 2.32 17.45 -5.39
CA ASN A 496 3.47 16.59 -5.62
C ASN A 496 3.10 15.09 -5.60
N LEU A 497 2.14 14.71 -6.46
CA LEU A 497 1.65 13.35 -6.56
C LEU A 497 2.50 12.57 -7.56
N THR A 498 2.85 11.33 -7.23
CA THR A 498 3.53 10.39 -8.14
C THR A 498 2.68 9.15 -8.33
N ALA A 499 2.31 8.79 -9.56
CA ALA A 499 1.62 7.54 -9.85
C ALA A 499 2.08 6.89 -11.15
N ARG A 500 2.66 5.70 -11.08
CA ARG A 500 3.31 5.03 -12.21
C ARG A 500 2.98 3.54 -12.26
N GLY A 501 2.74 2.99 -13.45
CA GLY A 501 2.58 1.55 -13.65
C GLY A 501 1.31 0.94 -13.03
N ASN A 502 0.31 1.74 -12.65
CA ASN A 502 -0.95 1.25 -12.09
C ASN A 502 -1.85 0.60 -13.17
N GLY A 503 -2.68 -0.37 -12.75
CA GLY A 503 -3.37 -1.33 -13.63
C GLY A 503 -4.63 -0.84 -14.34
N THR A 504 -5.16 0.33 -14.00
CA THR A 504 -6.32 0.94 -14.71
C THR A 504 -6.04 2.37 -15.18
N ALA A 505 -5.53 3.22 -14.30
CA ALA A 505 -5.07 4.58 -14.60
C ALA A 505 -4.06 5.04 -13.54
N GLN A 506 -3.28 6.09 -13.83
CA GLN A 506 -2.45 6.69 -12.78
C GLN A 506 -3.31 7.55 -11.84
N VAL A 507 -4.24 8.31 -12.43
CA VAL A 507 -5.30 9.05 -11.74
C VAL A 507 -6.64 8.69 -12.37
N GLN A 508 -7.63 8.32 -11.55
CA GLN A 508 -9.01 8.06 -11.97
C GLN A 508 -9.96 9.07 -11.32
N LEU A 509 -10.93 9.56 -12.09
CA LEU A 509 -11.97 10.49 -11.66
C LEU A 509 -13.35 9.83 -11.83
N ASN A 510 -14.16 9.87 -10.78
CA ASN A 510 -15.51 9.33 -10.78
C ASN A 510 -16.47 10.27 -10.04
N ASN A 511 -17.17 11.15 -10.75
CA ASN A 511 -17.98 12.22 -10.16
C ASN A 511 -17.12 13.12 -9.26
N ALA A 512 -15.96 13.53 -9.77
CA ALA A 512 -14.96 14.25 -9.00
C ALA A 512 -14.35 15.45 -9.74
N THR A 513 -14.02 16.50 -8.99
CA THR A 513 -13.25 17.65 -9.46
C THR A 513 -11.98 17.78 -8.65
N VAL A 514 -10.83 17.82 -9.33
CA VAL A 514 -9.51 17.83 -8.68
C VAL A 514 -8.58 18.89 -9.27
N GLU A 515 -7.84 19.56 -8.41
CA GLU A 515 -6.65 20.34 -8.76
C GLU A 515 -5.39 19.63 -8.27
N ILE A 516 -4.38 19.50 -9.14
CA ILE A 516 -3.12 18.83 -8.79
C ILE A 516 -1.95 19.76 -9.11
N PHE A 517 -1.20 20.12 -8.08
CA PHE A 517 0.02 20.92 -8.18
C PHE A 517 1.24 20.00 -8.15
N GLY A 518 1.78 19.68 -9.32
CA GLY A 518 2.84 18.69 -9.49
C GLY A 518 2.28 17.28 -9.55
N LEU A 519 2.27 16.71 -10.75
CA LEU A 519 1.89 15.32 -11.01
C LEU A 519 2.99 14.64 -11.82
N ASP A 520 3.47 13.49 -11.35
CA ASP A 520 4.41 12.64 -12.09
C ASP A 520 3.75 11.30 -12.40
N THR A 521 3.53 11.05 -13.69
CA THR A 521 2.97 9.81 -14.22
C THR A 521 3.93 9.12 -15.18
N ASN A 522 5.22 9.47 -15.10
CA ASN A 522 6.24 8.98 -16.00
C ASN A 522 6.57 7.49 -15.72
N THR A 523 5.80 6.59 -16.30
CA THR A 523 5.96 5.13 -16.12
C THR A 523 7.16 4.63 -16.93
N PRO A 524 8.24 4.16 -16.28
CA PRO A 524 9.40 3.63 -17.00
C PRO A 524 9.02 2.39 -17.81
N GLY A 525 9.34 2.37 -19.12
CA GLY A 525 9.01 1.27 -20.02
C GLY A 525 7.62 1.35 -20.68
N GLY A 526 6.80 2.34 -20.30
CA GLY A 526 5.53 2.66 -20.95
C GLY A 526 4.27 2.08 -20.35
N SER A 527 3.13 2.58 -20.83
CA SER A 527 1.79 2.22 -20.35
C SER A 527 0.78 2.35 -21.48
N ALA A 528 0.01 1.28 -21.72
CA ALA A 528 -1.14 1.30 -22.64
C ALA A 528 -2.38 1.93 -21.99
N LEU A 529 -2.33 2.14 -20.66
CA LEU A 529 -3.43 2.66 -19.87
C LEU A 529 -3.40 4.18 -19.82
N PRO A 530 -4.57 4.84 -19.70
CA PRO A 530 -4.67 6.27 -19.55
C PRO A 530 -3.91 6.75 -18.31
N GLN A 531 -3.19 7.87 -18.43
CA GLN A 531 -2.55 8.49 -17.28
C GLN A 531 -3.58 9.17 -16.38
N ILE A 532 -4.53 9.90 -16.95
CA ILE A 532 -5.71 10.43 -16.26
C ILE A 532 -6.97 9.87 -16.94
N SER A 533 -7.83 9.21 -16.19
CA SER A 533 -9.07 8.62 -16.72
C SER A 533 -10.29 9.16 -16.00
N VAL A 534 -11.37 9.39 -16.73
CA VAL A 534 -12.72 9.51 -16.19
C VAL A 534 -13.43 8.17 -16.39
N VAL A 535 -14.22 7.75 -15.39
CA VAL A 535 -15.03 6.53 -15.51
C VAL A 535 -16.17 6.74 -16.50
N SER A 536 -16.47 5.74 -17.33
CA SER A 536 -17.62 5.79 -18.23
C SER A 536 -18.91 6.07 -17.46
N GLY A 537 -19.70 7.04 -17.93
CA GLY A 537 -20.95 7.46 -17.27
C GLY A 537 -20.77 8.33 -16.02
N ALA A 538 -19.54 8.76 -15.70
CA ALA A 538 -19.26 9.68 -14.60
C ALA A 538 -18.85 11.06 -15.12
N MET A 539 -19.00 12.07 -14.27
CA MET A 539 -18.41 13.40 -14.50
C MET A 539 -16.99 13.47 -13.90
N GLY A 540 -16.03 14.05 -14.60
CA GLY A 540 -14.66 14.15 -14.12
C GLY A 540 -13.94 15.39 -14.65
N GLN A 541 -13.42 16.20 -13.72
CA GLN A 541 -12.66 17.40 -14.05
C GLN A 541 -11.32 17.40 -13.33
N ALA A 542 -10.23 17.55 -14.07
CA ALA A 542 -8.91 17.72 -13.49
C ALA A 542 -8.21 18.95 -14.05
N THR A 543 -7.61 19.74 -13.18
CA THR A 543 -6.64 20.77 -13.54
C THR A 543 -5.28 20.40 -12.96
N VAL A 544 -4.29 20.19 -13.81
CA VAL A 544 -2.94 19.78 -13.43
C VAL A 544 -1.94 20.89 -13.74
N TYR A 545 -1.28 21.38 -12.72
CA TYR A 545 -0.18 22.33 -12.83
C TYR A 545 1.14 21.57 -12.77
N ASN A 546 1.97 21.67 -13.81
CA ASN A 546 3.25 20.96 -13.92
C ASN A 546 3.10 19.43 -13.95
N TRP A 547 2.68 18.91 -15.10
CA TRP A 547 2.50 17.47 -15.32
C TRP A 547 3.74 16.84 -15.97
N THR A 548 4.45 15.97 -15.26
CA THR A 548 5.52 15.12 -15.81
C THR A 548 4.91 13.82 -16.32
N GLN A 549 4.39 13.86 -17.55
CA GLN A 549 3.75 12.71 -18.19
C GLN A 549 4.77 11.81 -18.88
N TYR A 550 4.42 10.53 -19.06
CA TYR A 550 5.15 9.66 -19.98
C TYR A 550 4.79 10.00 -21.43
N THR A 551 5.80 10.18 -22.31
CA THR A 551 5.61 10.61 -23.71
C THR A 551 6.19 9.66 -24.77
N GLY A 552 6.81 8.51 -24.43
CA GLY A 552 7.34 7.63 -25.48
C GLY A 552 7.98 6.30 -25.08
N ALA A 553 7.89 5.33 -26.01
CA ALA A 553 8.18 3.87 -26.02
C ALA A 553 6.92 2.98 -25.93
N SER A 554 7.00 1.77 -26.50
CA SER A 554 5.89 0.81 -26.63
C SER A 554 5.51 0.18 -25.29
N PRO A 555 4.21 0.10 -24.92
CA PRO A 555 3.04 0.55 -25.69
C PRO A 555 2.84 2.08 -25.70
N ALA A 556 2.21 2.58 -26.76
CA ALA A 556 1.97 4.02 -26.96
C ALA A 556 1.20 4.65 -25.79
N ALA A 557 1.59 5.88 -25.44
CA ALA A 557 1.02 6.60 -24.31
C ALA A 557 -0.42 7.04 -24.58
N VAL A 558 -1.34 6.68 -23.68
CA VAL A 558 -2.66 7.29 -23.58
C VAL A 558 -2.59 8.31 -22.44
N LEU A 559 -2.62 9.61 -22.76
CA LEU A 559 -2.56 10.65 -21.73
C LEU A 559 -3.88 10.71 -20.95
N THR A 560 -4.99 10.72 -21.68
CA THR A 560 -6.32 10.88 -21.12
C THR A 560 -7.32 9.88 -21.71
N SER A 561 -8.26 9.44 -20.90
CA SER A 561 -9.49 8.74 -21.33
C SER A 561 -10.67 9.43 -20.68
N LEU A 562 -11.59 10.00 -21.46
CA LEU A 562 -12.64 10.90 -20.95
C LEU A 562 -14.05 10.27 -20.90
N GLY A 563 -14.15 8.93 -21.06
CA GLY A 563 -15.42 8.24 -21.29
C GLY A 563 -15.70 8.03 -22.77
N ASP A 564 -16.70 7.20 -23.11
CA ASP A 564 -17.16 7.02 -24.50
C ASP A 564 -18.44 7.83 -24.75
N PRO A 565 -18.41 8.80 -25.68
CA PRO A 565 -19.55 9.63 -26.07
C PRO A 565 -20.76 8.84 -26.54
N ALA A 566 -20.57 7.63 -27.05
CA ALA A 566 -21.64 6.81 -27.59
C ALA A 566 -22.59 6.25 -26.53
N THR A 567 -22.23 6.27 -25.23
CA THR A 567 -22.98 5.55 -24.18
C THR A 567 -23.71 6.42 -23.15
N GLY A 568 -23.86 7.73 -23.42
CA GLY A 568 -24.71 8.62 -22.61
C GLY A 568 -23.94 9.58 -21.69
N GLU A 569 -23.01 10.35 -22.27
CA GLU A 569 -22.18 11.32 -21.54
C GLU A 569 -22.97 12.43 -20.85
N THR A 570 -22.43 12.82 -19.70
CA THR A 570 -22.70 14.07 -19.01
C THR A 570 -21.77 15.12 -19.60
N ALA A 571 -22.27 16.03 -20.43
CA ALA A 571 -21.45 17.07 -21.06
C ALA A 571 -20.62 17.83 -19.99
N GLY A 572 -19.31 17.59 -19.91
CA GLY A 572 -18.49 18.27 -18.89
C GLY A 572 -17.19 17.62 -18.44
N ASN A 573 -16.71 16.54 -19.06
CA ASN A 573 -15.42 15.97 -18.68
C ASN A 573 -14.28 16.76 -19.32
N PHE A 574 -13.28 17.10 -18.50
CA PHE A 574 -12.06 17.67 -19.03
C PHE A 574 -10.84 17.40 -18.16
N VAL A 575 -9.68 17.40 -18.81
CA VAL A 575 -8.37 17.44 -18.17
C VAL A 575 -7.62 18.63 -18.74
N ALA A 576 -7.40 19.64 -17.92
CA ALA A 576 -6.56 20.79 -18.23
C ALA A 576 -5.16 20.55 -17.67
N SER A 577 -4.13 20.78 -18.47
CA SER A 577 -2.73 20.71 -18.05
C SER A 577 -1.99 21.99 -18.39
N GLN A 578 -1.24 22.50 -17.41
CA GLN A 578 -0.30 23.60 -17.59
C GLN A 578 1.13 23.10 -17.44
N ARG A 579 2.01 23.55 -18.34
CA ARG A 579 3.40 23.07 -18.42
C ARG A 579 3.49 21.55 -18.52
N GLU A 580 2.70 20.97 -19.42
CA GLU A 580 2.71 19.54 -19.73
C GLU A 580 4.13 19.11 -20.15
N GLY A 581 4.62 17.99 -19.62
CA GLY A 581 6.00 17.52 -19.76
C GLY A 581 7.04 18.42 -19.08
N ALA A 582 6.64 19.25 -18.11
CA ALA A 582 7.44 20.34 -17.52
C ALA A 582 7.94 21.39 -18.55
N VAL A 583 7.38 21.41 -19.75
CA VAL A 583 7.79 22.30 -20.85
C VAL A 583 7.13 23.66 -20.72
N ALA A 584 7.90 24.74 -20.86
CA ALA A 584 7.37 26.10 -20.83
C ALA A 584 6.35 26.32 -21.97
N ALA A 585 5.26 27.04 -21.67
CA ALA A 585 4.17 27.33 -22.60
C ALA A 585 3.50 26.10 -23.25
N ASN A 586 3.71 24.89 -22.71
CA ASN A 586 3.04 23.68 -23.16
C ASN A 586 1.77 23.47 -22.34
N ASN A 587 0.62 23.94 -22.84
CA ASN A 587 -0.66 23.81 -22.16
C ASN A 587 -1.63 23.03 -23.05
N SER A 588 -2.45 22.19 -22.42
CA SER A 588 -3.43 21.35 -23.10
C SER A 588 -4.74 21.34 -22.33
N ILE A 589 -5.86 21.25 -23.03
CA ILE A 589 -7.16 20.88 -22.47
C ILE A 589 -7.69 19.73 -23.32
N TYR A 590 -7.95 18.61 -22.67
CA TYR A 590 -8.59 17.44 -23.24
C TYR A 590 -10.05 17.46 -22.78
N SER A 591 -11.02 17.38 -23.69
CA SER A 591 -12.43 17.30 -23.36
C SER A 591 -13.17 16.30 -24.25
N ASP A 592 -14.42 16.00 -23.90
CA ASP A 592 -15.33 15.15 -24.68
C ASP A 592 -15.46 15.59 -26.16
N PHE A 593 -15.23 16.88 -26.42
CA PHE A 593 -15.40 17.51 -27.73
C PHE A 593 -14.09 17.70 -28.50
N GLY A 594 -12.93 17.38 -27.92
CA GLY A 594 -11.65 17.44 -28.62
C GLY A 594 -10.49 17.93 -27.75
N LYS A 595 -9.44 18.43 -28.41
CA LYS A 595 -8.20 18.89 -27.76
C LYS A 595 -7.96 20.36 -28.05
N ILE A 596 -7.59 21.13 -27.03
CA ILE A 596 -7.14 22.52 -27.13
C ILE A 596 -5.69 22.57 -26.68
N THR A 597 -4.81 23.27 -27.39
CA THR A 597 -3.39 23.29 -27.02
C THR A 597 -2.66 24.57 -27.44
N THR A 598 -1.59 24.90 -26.71
CA THR A 598 -0.60 25.91 -27.10
C THR A 598 0.70 25.30 -27.64
N THR A 599 0.86 23.96 -27.60
CA THR A 599 2.11 23.29 -27.99
C THR A 599 2.45 23.51 -29.46
N GLY A 600 3.59 24.13 -29.73
CA GLY A 600 4.02 24.41 -31.10
C GLY A 600 3.10 25.38 -31.87
N VAL A 601 2.19 26.07 -31.16
CA VAL A 601 1.24 27.00 -31.78
C VAL A 601 1.86 28.40 -31.80
N VAL A 602 2.21 28.85 -33.01
CA VAL A 602 2.64 30.23 -33.24
C VAL A 602 1.41 31.10 -33.37
N GLY A 603 1.30 32.11 -32.50
CA GLY A 603 0.26 33.13 -32.57
C GLY A 603 0.43 34.09 -33.75
N GLU A 604 -0.43 35.09 -33.83
CA GLU A 604 -0.21 36.20 -34.78
C GLU A 604 1.04 37.01 -34.36
N THR A 605 1.62 37.76 -35.29
CA THR A 605 2.81 38.59 -35.09
C THR A 605 2.65 39.44 -33.82
N GLY A 606 3.57 39.28 -32.86
CA GLY A 606 3.57 40.01 -31.59
C GLY A 606 2.82 39.33 -30.43
N ALA A 607 2.10 38.23 -30.66
CA ALA A 607 1.35 37.53 -29.60
C ALA A 607 2.20 36.55 -28.79
N GLY A 608 3.31 36.05 -29.37
CA GLY A 608 4.14 35.00 -28.78
C GLY A 608 3.53 33.60 -28.86
N ILE A 609 2.29 33.42 -28.40
CA ILE A 609 1.56 32.13 -28.37
C ILE A 609 0.11 32.26 -28.89
N GLY A 610 -0.50 31.13 -29.23
CA GLY A 610 -1.91 31.04 -29.59
C GLY A 610 -2.53 29.74 -29.08
N TRP A 611 -3.86 29.68 -29.10
CA TRP A 611 -4.62 28.48 -28.79
C TRP A 611 -5.09 27.82 -30.07
N ASN A 612 -4.76 26.55 -30.27
CA ASN A 612 -5.28 25.72 -31.35
C ASN A 612 -6.34 24.77 -30.81
N LEU A 613 -7.54 24.80 -31.37
CA LEU A 613 -8.69 23.97 -31.01
C LEU A 613 -8.89 22.93 -32.11
N ALA A 614 -8.78 21.66 -31.73
CA ALA A 614 -8.96 20.48 -32.58
C ALA A 614 -10.23 19.72 -32.14
N PRO A 615 -11.40 20.05 -32.72
CA PRO A 615 -12.64 19.32 -32.44
C PRO A 615 -12.54 17.84 -32.85
N ASN A 616 -13.32 16.98 -32.19
CA ASN A 616 -13.54 15.60 -32.61
C ASN A 616 -14.95 15.42 -33.21
N ALA A 617 -15.35 14.18 -33.49
CA ALA A 617 -16.63 13.85 -34.08
C ALA A 617 -17.87 14.26 -33.24
N ASN A 618 -17.69 14.54 -31.94
CA ASN A 618 -18.77 14.90 -31.02
C ASN A 618 -18.94 16.42 -30.89
N ALA A 619 -18.05 17.22 -31.48
CA ALA A 619 -18.18 18.67 -31.49
C ALA A 619 -19.20 19.10 -32.55
N PHE A 620 -20.40 19.46 -32.09
CA PHE A 620 -21.50 19.96 -32.92
C PHE A 620 -21.77 21.44 -32.62
N ALA A 621 -22.58 22.11 -33.45
CA ALA A 621 -22.96 23.51 -33.21
C ALA A 621 -23.65 23.72 -31.85
N GLY A 622 -24.44 22.75 -31.39
CA GLY A 622 -25.08 22.78 -30.07
C GLY A 622 -24.17 22.38 -28.90
N SER A 623 -23.04 21.73 -29.20
CA SER A 623 -22.05 21.22 -28.23
C SER A 623 -20.63 21.40 -28.77
N PRO A 624 -20.17 22.66 -28.95
CA PRO A 624 -18.89 22.91 -29.60
C PRO A 624 -17.72 22.67 -28.65
N LEU A 625 -16.54 22.42 -29.20
CA LEU A 625 -15.30 22.53 -28.45
C LEU A 625 -15.10 24.02 -28.11
N ARG A 626 -15.06 24.35 -26.82
CA ARG A 626 -15.12 25.73 -26.31
C ARG A 626 -13.91 26.07 -25.45
N LEU A 627 -13.34 27.25 -25.67
CA LEU A 627 -12.32 27.87 -24.82
C LEU A 627 -12.80 29.24 -24.35
N ASN A 628 -12.67 29.54 -23.05
CA ASN A 628 -12.77 30.93 -22.57
C ASN A 628 -11.44 31.64 -22.86
N VAL A 629 -11.46 32.63 -23.74
CA VAL A 629 -10.27 33.36 -24.19
C VAL A 629 -10.04 34.66 -23.41
N GLY A 630 -11.01 35.11 -22.61
CA GLY A 630 -10.85 36.28 -21.76
C GLY A 630 -12.11 36.71 -21.02
N LYS A 631 -11.92 37.47 -19.95
CA LYS A 631 -12.97 38.16 -19.20
C LYS A 631 -12.79 39.67 -19.37
N VAL A 632 -13.84 40.37 -19.82
CA VAL A 632 -13.75 41.80 -20.17
C VAL A 632 -14.75 42.60 -19.34
N ALA A 633 -14.25 43.55 -18.55
CA ALA A 633 -15.08 44.51 -17.83
C ALA A 633 -15.62 45.56 -18.81
N CYS A 634 -16.94 45.79 -18.80
CA CYS A 634 -17.64 46.65 -19.76
C CYS A 634 -18.43 47.74 -19.01
N PRO A 635 -18.14 49.04 -19.25
CA PRO A 635 -18.90 50.14 -18.67
C PRO A 635 -20.32 50.23 -19.22
N ALA A 636 -21.26 50.64 -18.38
CA ALA A 636 -22.64 50.91 -18.79
C ALA A 636 -22.71 51.94 -19.92
N ASN A 637 -23.63 51.74 -20.85
CA ASN A 637 -23.98 52.62 -21.96
C ASN A 637 -22.81 52.98 -22.88
N THR A 638 -21.76 52.17 -22.88
CA THR A 638 -20.53 52.37 -23.67
C THR A 638 -20.35 51.17 -24.60
N THR A 639 -20.24 51.41 -25.91
CA THR A 639 -20.07 50.31 -26.87
C THR A 639 -18.71 49.67 -26.68
N THR A 640 -18.71 48.40 -26.26
CA THR A 640 -17.49 47.62 -26.11
C THR A 640 -17.21 46.84 -27.38
N TYR A 641 -16.01 47.01 -27.92
CA TYR A 641 -15.46 46.21 -29.00
C TYR A 641 -14.38 45.27 -28.46
N ILE A 642 -14.48 43.98 -28.78
CA ILE A 642 -13.49 42.97 -28.38
C ILE A 642 -12.99 42.28 -29.64
N THR A 643 -11.68 42.39 -29.90
CA THR A 643 -11.06 41.86 -31.12
C THR A 643 -10.01 40.81 -30.80
N TYR A 644 -10.11 39.66 -31.49
CA TYR A 644 -9.09 38.60 -31.51
C TYR A 644 -8.67 38.28 -32.94
N TRP A 645 -7.45 37.79 -33.11
CA TRP A 645 -7.00 37.17 -34.35
C TRP A 645 -7.40 35.70 -34.36
N ALA A 646 -7.93 35.22 -35.48
CA ALA A 646 -8.20 33.79 -35.67
C ALA A 646 -7.96 33.33 -37.11
N LYS A 647 -7.79 32.01 -37.29
CA LYS A 647 -7.73 31.34 -38.60
C LYS A 647 -8.17 29.89 -38.51
N ALA A 648 -8.59 29.32 -39.64
CA ALA A 648 -8.81 27.88 -39.79
C ALA A 648 -7.58 27.18 -40.42
N SER A 649 -7.43 25.89 -40.14
CA SER A 649 -6.43 25.03 -40.81
C SER A 649 -6.84 24.62 -42.23
N ALA A 650 -8.13 24.72 -42.57
CA ALA A 650 -8.68 24.35 -43.87
C ALA A 650 -9.72 25.39 -44.32
N ALA A 651 -9.89 25.53 -45.64
CA ALA A 651 -10.84 26.48 -46.22
C ALA A 651 -12.32 26.09 -46.04
N SER A 652 -12.60 24.83 -45.76
CA SER A 652 -13.95 24.27 -45.58
C SER A 652 -13.94 23.06 -44.65
N GLY A 653 -15.11 22.65 -44.15
CA GLY A 653 -15.27 21.44 -43.34
C GLY A 653 -14.97 21.63 -41.85
N ILE A 654 -14.85 22.88 -41.39
CA ILE A 654 -14.79 23.27 -39.98
C ILE A 654 -15.51 24.61 -39.80
N SER A 655 -16.21 24.74 -38.67
CA SER A 655 -16.90 25.97 -38.28
C SER A 655 -16.36 26.45 -36.95
N GLY A 656 -16.32 27.77 -36.76
CA GLY A 656 -16.00 28.35 -35.47
C GLY A 656 -16.39 29.81 -35.38
N GLN A 657 -16.41 30.33 -34.16
CA GLN A 657 -16.85 31.68 -33.86
C GLN A 657 -16.23 32.22 -32.57
N LEU A 658 -16.10 33.54 -32.50
CA LEU A 658 -16.05 34.26 -31.22
C LEU A 658 -17.47 34.48 -30.71
N LYS A 659 -17.66 34.38 -29.40
CA LYS A 659 -18.97 34.47 -28.78
C LYS A 659 -18.93 35.15 -27.41
N VAL A 660 -19.89 36.04 -27.18
CA VAL A 660 -20.32 36.47 -25.84
C VAL A 660 -21.77 36.03 -25.66
N ALA A 661 -22.06 35.32 -24.57
CA ALA A 661 -23.39 34.78 -24.31
C ALA A 661 -24.42 35.91 -24.10
N GLY A 662 -25.50 35.87 -24.89
CA GLY A 662 -26.55 36.88 -24.87
C GLY A 662 -27.49 36.73 -23.67
N GLY A 663 -28.14 37.84 -23.28
CA GLY A 663 -29.20 37.82 -22.27
C GLY A 663 -28.75 37.63 -20.83
N ARG A 664 -27.45 37.48 -20.56
CA ARG A 664 -26.89 37.51 -19.19
C ARG A 664 -26.91 38.92 -18.60
N TYR A 665 -26.65 39.92 -19.44
CA TYR A 665 -26.62 41.34 -19.07
C TYR A 665 -27.48 42.12 -20.06
N PRO A 666 -28.31 43.07 -19.59
CA PRO A 666 -29.06 43.96 -20.47
C PRO A 666 -28.12 44.73 -21.42
N GLY A 667 -28.46 44.78 -22.71
CA GLY A 667 -27.63 45.40 -23.76
C GLY A 667 -26.52 44.50 -24.35
N VAL A 668 -26.37 43.26 -23.84
CA VAL A 668 -25.47 42.24 -24.38
C VAL A 668 -26.31 41.12 -25.01
N GLY A 669 -26.62 41.25 -26.30
CA GLY A 669 -27.50 40.31 -27.00
C GLY A 669 -28.91 40.22 -26.37
N SER A 670 -29.57 39.08 -26.52
CA SER A 670 -30.84 38.77 -25.84
C SER A 670 -30.89 37.30 -25.41
N ALA A 671 -31.86 36.92 -24.57
CA ALA A 671 -32.00 35.52 -24.16
C ALA A 671 -32.18 34.62 -25.39
N GLY A 672 -31.27 33.66 -25.57
CA GLY A 672 -31.24 32.78 -26.75
C GLY A 672 -30.60 33.37 -28.00
N THR A 673 -30.13 34.63 -27.97
CA THR A 673 -29.40 35.27 -29.09
C THR A 673 -28.07 35.83 -28.60
N ASP A 674 -27.00 35.09 -28.87
CA ASP A 674 -25.63 35.46 -28.51
C ASP A 674 -25.06 36.56 -29.43
N VAL A 675 -24.06 37.28 -28.94
CA VAL A 675 -23.24 38.17 -29.78
C VAL A 675 -22.09 37.35 -30.34
N VAL A 676 -22.06 37.15 -31.66
CA VAL A 676 -21.12 36.25 -32.33
C VAL A 676 -20.40 36.90 -33.50
N ALA A 677 -19.18 36.45 -33.76
CA ALA A 677 -18.43 36.73 -34.99
C ALA A 677 -17.93 35.41 -35.59
N ALA A 678 -18.45 35.04 -36.76
CA ALA A 678 -18.07 33.80 -37.44
C ALA A 678 -16.64 33.88 -37.99
N VAL A 679 -15.87 32.82 -37.77
CA VAL A 679 -14.45 32.72 -38.13
C VAL A 679 -14.32 31.83 -39.36
N SER A 680 -13.59 32.28 -40.38
CA SER A 680 -13.43 31.57 -41.65
C SER A 680 -12.15 31.96 -42.38
N GLY A 681 -11.65 31.07 -43.24
CA GLY A 681 -10.43 31.30 -44.01
C GLY A 681 -9.15 30.85 -43.28
N THR A 682 -8.08 30.67 -44.05
CA THR A 682 -6.81 30.08 -43.58
C THR A 682 -5.75 31.12 -43.22
N ALA A 683 -5.99 32.38 -43.54
CA ALA A 683 -5.14 33.50 -43.15
C ALA A 683 -5.59 34.07 -41.80
N TRP A 684 -4.64 34.60 -41.02
CA TRP A 684 -4.96 35.34 -39.81
C TRP A 684 -5.81 36.56 -40.15
N THR A 685 -6.98 36.64 -39.52
CA THR A 685 -7.94 37.74 -39.70
C THR A 685 -8.41 38.21 -38.33
N GLN A 686 -8.66 39.51 -38.18
CA GLN A 686 -9.28 40.07 -36.98
C GLN A 686 -10.79 39.87 -37.01
N TYR A 687 -11.33 39.39 -35.90
CA TYR A 687 -12.76 39.25 -35.69
C TYR A 687 -13.16 40.06 -34.46
N THR A 688 -14.21 40.87 -34.62
CA THR A 688 -14.65 41.83 -33.62
C THR A 688 -16.06 41.49 -33.14
N LEU A 689 -16.23 41.41 -31.83
CA LEU A 689 -17.53 41.44 -31.16
C LEU A 689 -17.85 42.89 -30.78
N SER A 690 -19.11 43.31 -30.95
CA SER A 690 -19.57 44.66 -30.62
C SER A 690 -20.93 44.61 -29.92
N PHE A 691 -21.04 45.26 -28.76
CA PHE A 691 -22.29 45.37 -28.00
C PHE A 691 -22.22 46.56 -27.02
N THR A 692 -23.38 47.00 -26.51
CA THR A 692 -23.48 48.15 -25.59
C THR A 692 -24.27 47.71 -24.36
N PRO A 693 -23.62 47.30 -23.26
CA PRO A 693 -24.34 46.92 -22.05
C PRO A 693 -25.02 48.16 -21.46
N THR A 694 -26.20 48.01 -20.84
CA THR A 694 -26.88 49.15 -20.18
C THR A 694 -26.51 49.28 -18.70
N GLU A 695 -25.67 48.37 -18.20
CA GLU A 695 -25.14 48.35 -16.84
C GLU A 695 -23.66 47.97 -16.85
N ASN A 696 -22.95 48.24 -15.76
CA ASN A 696 -21.56 47.82 -15.61
C ASN A 696 -21.55 46.29 -15.45
N CYS A 697 -20.82 45.59 -16.31
CA CYS A 697 -20.76 44.13 -16.29
C CYS A 697 -19.37 43.58 -16.61
N VAL A 698 -19.20 42.26 -16.45
CA VAL A 698 -18.01 41.52 -16.89
C VAL A 698 -18.48 40.39 -17.78
N VAL A 699 -18.05 40.37 -19.05
CA VAL A 699 -18.43 39.32 -20.00
C VAL A 699 -17.34 38.27 -20.14
N ASP A 700 -17.75 37.00 -20.28
CA ASP A 700 -16.87 35.92 -20.73
C ASP A 700 -16.85 35.89 -22.27
N VAL A 701 -15.66 35.87 -22.85
CA VAL A 701 -15.47 35.73 -24.29
C VAL A 701 -15.04 34.31 -24.59
N PHE A 702 -15.81 33.62 -25.42
CA PHE A 702 -15.54 32.25 -25.83
C PHE A 702 -15.10 32.18 -27.29
N PHE A 703 -14.19 31.26 -27.57
CA PHE A 703 -13.90 30.77 -28.92
C PHE A 703 -14.43 29.34 -29.03
N GLU A 704 -15.32 29.10 -30.00
CA GLU A 704 -16.02 27.84 -30.20
C GLU A 704 -15.69 27.26 -31.57
N VAL A 705 -15.49 25.95 -31.65
CA VAL A 705 -15.12 25.23 -32.88
C VAL A 705 -15.84 23.89 -32.97
N TRP A 706 -16.36 23.53 -34.15
CA TRP A 706 -17.13 22.29 -34.36
C TRP A 706 -17.14 21.85 -35.84
N GLY A 707 -17.73 20.67 -36.10
CA GLY A 707 -18.03 20.20 -37.45
C GLY A 707 -16.88 19.52 -38.19
N SER A 708 -15.76 19.25 -37.52
CA SER A 708 -14.61 18.53 -38.08
C SER A 708 -13.97 17.60 -37.05
N ALA A 709 -13.34 16.52 -37.51
CA ALA A 709 -12.44 15.69 -36.71
C ALA A 709 -10.99 15.67 -37.24
N SER A 710 -10.72 16.41 -38.33
CA SER A 710 -9.41 16.44 -39.01
C SER A 710 -8.85 17.86 -39.21
N ALA A 711 -9.71 18.89 -39.16
CA ALA A 711 -9.29 20.28 -39.16
C ALA A 711 -9.29 20.87 -37.74
N THR A 712 -8.48 21.91 -37.55
CA THR A 712 -8.39 22.74 -36.34
C THR A 712 -8.63 24.23 -36.65
N MET A 713 -8.89 25.02 -35.62
CA MET A 713 -8.86 26.50 -35.69
C MET A 713 -7.96 27.08 -34.62
N THR A 714 -7.28 28.18 -34.93
CA THR A 714 -6.38 28.86 -34.01
C THR A 714 -6.91 30.25 -33.68
N VAL A 715 -6.83 30.64 -32.40
CA VAL A 715 -7.13 32.00 -31.89
C VAL A 715 -5.92 32.53 -31.14
N SER A 716 -5.62 33.82 -31.32
CA SER A 716 -4.43 34.46 -30.72
C SER A 716 -4.68 35.93 -30.41
N GLY A 717 -3.82 36.46 -29.53
CA GLY A 717 -3.73 37.89 -29.26
C GLY A 717 -2.82 38.62 -30.28
N PRO A 718 -2.37 39.85 -29.98
CA PRO A 718 -2.81 40.66 -28.83
C PRO A 718 -4.32 40.94 -28.92
N VAL A 719 -4.98 40.87 -27.78
CA VAL A 719 -6.39 41.28 -27.64
C VAL A 719 -6.48 42.79 -27.68
N VAL A 720 -7.41 43.30 -28.47
CA VAL A 720 -7.75 44.72 -28.47
C VAL A 720 -9.15 44.88 -27.90
N ILE A 721 -9.25 45.62 -26.80
CA ILE A 721 -10.51 46.05 -26.19
C ILE A 721 -10.58 47.56 -26.34
N SER A 722 -11.65 48.07 -26.96
CA SER A 722 -11.95 49.50 -27.03
C SER A 722 -13.37 49.78 -26.58
N GLN A 723 -13.55 50.88 -25.84
CA GLN A 723 -14.78 51.26 -25.16
C GLN A 723 -15.04 52.74 -25.39
#